data_AF-A0A9N8EC96-F1
#
_entry.id   AF-A0A9N8EC96-F1
#
_cell.length_a   1.000
_cell.length_b   1.000
_cell.length_c   1.000
_cell.angle_alpha   90.00
_cell.angle_beta   90.00
_cell.angle_gamma   90.00
#
_symmetry.space_group_name_H-M   'P 1'
#
loop_
_entity.id
_entity.type
_entity.pdbx_description
1 polymer ?
#
loop_
_entity_poly.entity_id
_entity_poly.type
_entity_poly.pdbx_seq_one_letter_code
_entity_poly.pdbx_strand_id
1 'polypeptide(L)'
;MEENEGFVKAIDSLSIDDSLFAVPLDHQYTTKSLARLGVRAFKGSDRAFACGIAAAKGWKMVVAQMTRTDFEMGSGSYYDGFDDDIEFGAPTFENLYHANGADAQAHRSWIDNQLDLTSVNDGGMVLASDDYVDEMWVEGESGEVSYSGNEGATRSTTYSACLLVAFADAGVTERVWRSNLSVGIKGVEMKPSLLPRFLSFLKRTRPGLSYKDFAKLYSVLAQNSSDIADDSYWKDFATLADCVTRTEPPTAAAVDLFAALVREHGWNDKTEPIRLILERLPDLPKAQEASGFFEAVHALLSIEQISGDTPETLQCLLPKLLDTLEKGLANTASNRYNSIYPWHQKQDWAPSNIVGKLVELATRHGWDRADPIAKGCFKKIRQNFGRSSDQLSEEMVAFERIRSSFPEAKLDDIRSRILEDFVDLAISRQSATVWRNPKTTTLVQELFRFGSNALFQRLQGWASKASLDLLTDAGQLLKKTNAKGLTCGSIQAKDVLVKMVLDRWKLLKLAHLKTQQAQLQKTLYLQGRPIFSWRMPRAKTPNAALNAFLHSDKAGPTRVVVGGGIHNARRLASNYFCYSASLGPSSFLRDGYSASIKSTQDTGPRASVIVTKTTDWYNDQLAKYEANVKALGEVKAKIRKYGGGVQAPASKRATVQTHGGDVPAPASKRARKEPDVIVLV
;
A
#
# COMPACT_ATOMS: atom_id res chain seq x y z
N MET A 1 -18.21 72.27 14.68
CA MET A 1 -19.38 71.37 14.50
C MET A 1 -19.67 71.16 13.02
N GLU A 2 -19.66 72.21 12.18
CA GLU A 2 -19.84 72.07 10.72
C GLU A 2 -18.80 71.16 10.04
N GLU A 3 -17.53 71.17 10.49
CA GLU A 3 -16.48 70.28 9.97
C GLU A 3 -16.75 68.78 10.22
N ASN A 4 -17.46 68.43 11.29
CA ASN A 4 -17.79 67.02 11.58
C ASN A 4 -18.93 66.50 10.69
N GLU A 5 -19.84 67.35 10.23
CA GLU A 5 -20.93 66.91 9.34
C GLU A 5 -20.42 66.50 7.95
N GLY A 6 -19.39 67.20 7.44
CA GLY A 6 -18.72 66.83 6.19
C GLY A 6 -18.05 65.46 6.31
N PHE A 7 -17.35 65.22 7.42
CA PHE A 7 -16.67 63.95 7.69
C PHE A 7 -17.64 62.77 7.86
N VAL A 8 -18.74 62.95 8.60
CA VAL A 8 -19.77 61.90 8.75
C VAL A 8 -20.40 61.56 7.40
N LYS A 9 -20.73 62.56 6.58
CA LYS A 9 -21.26 62.34 5.21
C LYS A 9 -20.26 61.60 4.32
N ALA A 10 -18.96 61.88 4.46
CA ALA A 10 -17.92 61.17 3.74
C ALA A 10 -17.85 59.69 4.17
N ILE A 11 -17.89 59.39 5.48
CA ILE A 11 -17.93 58.01 5.98
C ILE A 11 -19.19 57.28 5.53
N ASP A 12 -20.36 57.91 5.62
CA ASP A 12 -21.62 57.31 5.18
C ASP A 12 -21.67 57.07 3.66
N SER A 13 -20.82 57.75 2.89
CA SER A 13 -20.67 57.53 1.45
C SER A 13 -19.74 56.36 1.09
N LEU A 14 -18.96 55.85 2.05
CA LEU A 14 -18.13 54.66 1.86
C LEU A 14 -19.01 53.41 1.77
N SER A 15 -18.70 52.53 0.82
CA SER A 15 -19.42 51.26 0.64
C SER A 15 -19.29 50.37 1.87
N ILE A 16 -20.39 50.12 2.58
CA ILE A 16 -20.46 49.27 3.78
C ILE A 16 -19.94 47.84 3.53
N ASP A 17 -19.90 47.40 2.26
CA ASP A 17 -19.65 46.01 1.94
C ASP A 17 -18.18 45.58 2.07
N ASP A 18 -17.20 46.49 2.14
CA ASP A 18 -15.79 46.11 2.34
C ASP A 18 -14.89 47.22 2.94
N SER A 19 -15.46 48.31 3.46
CA SER A 19 -14.65 49.43 3.91
C SER A 19 -14.09 49.19 5.32
N LEU A 20 -12.77 49.01 5.39
CA LEU A 20 -11.96 49.27 6.58
C LEU A 20 -11.06 50.47 6.25
N PHE A 21 -10.90 51.38 7.18
CA PHE A 21 -9.87 52.40 7.07
C PHE A 21 -9.24 52.67 8.43
N ALA A 22 -8.02 53.17 8.42
CA ALA A 22 -7.29 53.59 9.60
C ALA A 22 -6.97 55.08 9.52
N VAL A 23 -7.10 55.75 10.65
CA VAL A 23 -6.70 57.15 10.82
C VAL A 23 -5.61 57.18 11.88
N PRO A 24 -4.41 57.69 11.56
CA PRO A 24 -3.39 57.93 12.57
C PRO A 24 -3.87 58.96 13.59
N LEU A 25 -3.56 58.72 14.85
CA LEU A 25 -3.90 59.63 15.95
C LEU A 25 -2.73 60.57 16.23
N ASP A 26 -3.05 61.84 16.44
CA ASP A 26 -2.05 62.90 16.65
C ASP A 26 -1.42 62.80 18.05
N HIS A 27 -2.15 62.22 19.01
CA HIS A 27 -1.65 62.03 20.37
C HIS A 27 -1.28 60.57 20.64
N GLN A 28 -0.24 60.41 21.44
CA GLN A 28 0.07 59.13 22.07
C GLN A 28 -0.82 58.88 23.27
N TYR A 29 -1.32 57.66 23.40
CA TYR A 29 -2.15 57.23 24.51
C TYR A 29 -1.50 56.07 25.24
N THR A 30 -1.45 56.15 26.57
CA THR A 30 -0.95 55.03 27.38
C THR A 30 -1.92 53.86 27.33
N THR A 31 -1.40 52.64 27.38
CA THR A 31 -2.16 51.38 27.50
C THR A 31 -3.21 51.47 28.62
N LYS A 32 -2.83 52.04 29.77
CA LYS A 32 -3.74 52.25 30.92
C LYS A 32 -4.89 53.21 30.61
N SER A 33 -4.64 54.27 29.84
CA SER A 33 -5.68 55.23 29.45
C SER A 33 -6.67 54.63 28.46
N LEU A 34 -6.18 53.90 27.46
CA LEU A 34 -7.03 53.22 26.47
C LEU A 34 -7.83 52.08 27.09
N ALA A 35 -7.20 51.23 27.91
CA ALA A 35 -7.90 50.14 28.60
C ALA A 35 -9.02 50.64 29.54
N ARG A 36 -8.83 51.81 30.16
CA ARG A 36 -9.82 52.36 31.09
C ARG A 36 -10.93 53.16 30.42
N LEU A 37 -10.61 53.90 29.36
CA LEU A 37 -11.50 54.94 28.80
C LEU A 37 -11.83 54.73 27.32
N GLY A 38 -11.13 53.86 26.60
CA GLY A 38 -11.24 53.71 25.15
C GLY A 38 -11.08 55.03 24.43
N VAL A 39 -11.97 55.32 23.46
CA VAL A 39 -11.95 56.59 22.71
C VAL A 39 -12.27 57.81 23.57
N ARG A 40 -12.78 57.63 24.80
CA ARG A 40 -12.96 58.76 25.74
C ARG A 40 -11.63 59.29 26.28
N ALA A 41 -10.53 58.57 26.07
CA ALA A 41 -9.18 59.08 26.34
C ALA A 41 -8.77 60.17 25.33
N PHE A 42 -9.40 60.22 24.16
CA PHE A 42 -8.95 61.03 23.03
C PHE A 42 -9.08 62.54 23.27
N LYS A 43 -8.15 63.29 22.69
CA LYS A 43 -8.05 64.76 22.78
C LYS A 43 -8.03 65.38 21.38
N GLY A 44 -8.40 66.65 21.27
CA GLY A 44 -8.32 67.41 20.03
C GLY A 44 -9.03 66.75 18.83
N SER A 45 -8.31 66.71 17.71
CA SER A 45 -8.66 66.06 16.43
C SER A 45 -9.04 64.59 16.58
N ASP A 46 -8.26 63.80 17.33
CA ASP A 46 -8.52 62.37 17.57
C ASP A 46 -9.94 62.12 18.10
N ARG A 47 -10.38 62.98 19.03
CA ARG A 47 -11.72 62.90 19.60
C ARG A 47 -12.78 63.27 18.57
N ALA A 48 -12.52 64.26 17.72
CA ALA A 48 -13.44 64.64 16.65
C ALA A 48 -13.64 63.49 15.65
N PHE A 49 -12.55 62.83 15.23
CA PHE A 49 -12.60 61.65 14.37
C PHE A 49 -13.39 60.50 14.98
N ALA A 50 -13.09 60.12 16.22
CA ALA A 50 -13.81 59.05 16.91
C ALA A 50 -15.30 59.37 17.09
N CYS A 51 -15.65 60.62 17.39
CA CYS A 51 -17.05 61.03 17.47
C CYS A 51 -17.75 60.97 16.10
N GLY A 52 -17.06 61.35 15.02
CA GLY A 52 -17.59 61.24 13.65
C GLY A 52 -17.89 59.80 13.25
N ILE A 53 -16.94 58.87 13.46
CA ILE A 53 -17.13 57.45 13.15
C ILE A 53 -18.25 56.85 14.03
N ALA A 54 -18.34 57.25 15.30
CA ALA A 54 -19.39 56.76 16.20
C ALA A 54 -20.80 57.23 15.81
N ALA A 55 -20.89 58.38 15.12
CA ALA A 55 -22.14 58.91 14.61
C ALA A 55 -22.57 58.25 13.28
N ALA A 56 -21.63 57.69 12.52
CA ALA A 56 -21.91 56.98 11.27
C ALA A 56 -22.58 55.62 11.51
N LYS A 57 -23.59 55.27 10.71
CA LYS A 57 -24.42 54.08 10.95
C LYS A 57 -23.74 52.80 10.44
N GLY A 58 -23.67 51.78 11.27
CA GLY A 58 -23.14 50.45 10.88
C GLY A 58 -21.62 50.33 10.98
N TRP A 59 -20.95 51.36 11.49
CA TRP A 59 -19.51 51.38 11.72
C TRP A 59 -19.17 50.98 13.14
N LYS A 60 -18.06 50.26 13.28
CA LYS A 60 -17.38 49.95 14.52
C LYS A 60 -15.97 50.51 14.45
N MET A 61 -15.37 50.74 15.61
CA MET A 61 -14.00 51.21 15.68
C MET A 61 -13.24 50.46 16.77
N VAL A 62 -11.94 50.30 16.53
CA VAL A 62 -10.96 49.85 17.50
C VAL A 62 -9.77 50.80 17.49
N VAL A 63 -9.17 50.98 18.65
CA VAL A 63 -7.92 51.72 18.82
C VAL A 63 -6.79 50.71 18.84
N ALA A 64 -5.83 50.86 17.93
CA ALA A 64 -4.69 49.98 17.80
C ALA A 64 -3.41 50.71 18.23
N GLN A 65 -2.69 50.18 19.21
CA GLN A 65 -1.33 50.60 19.53
C GLN A 65 -0.36 49.76 18.71
N MET A 66 0.58 50.42 18.07
CA MET A 66 1.56 49.82 17.19
C MET A 66 2.97 50.14 17.65
N THR A 67 3.88 49.21 17.41
CA THR A 67 5.31 49.43 17.56
C THR A 67 6.07 48.97 16.33
N ARG A 68 7.16 49.68 16.06
CA ARG A 68 8.14 49.37 15.01
C ARG A 68 9.52 49.53 15.62
N THR A 69 10.41 48.57 15.39
CA THR A 69 11.79 48.66 15.85
C THR A 69 12.70 48.79 14.65
N ASP A 70 13.33 49.95 14.52
CA ASP A 70 14.26 50.25 13.44
C ASP A 70 15.68 50.01 13.94
N PHE A 71 16.56 49.57 13.04
CA PHE A 71 17.96 49.27 13.35
C PHE A 71 18.87 50.23 12.59
N GLU A 72 19.58 51.08 13.33
CA GLU A 72 20.65 51.93 12.84
C GLU A 72 21.97 51.15 12.92
N MET A 73 22.64 50.96 11.78
CA MET A 73 23.93 50.30 11.71
C MET A 73 25.04 51.34 11.58
N GLY A 74 25.96 51.37 12.54
CA GLY A 74 27.14 52.22 12.47
C GLY A 74 28.16 51.68 11.47
N SER A 75 28.74 52.56 10.65
CA SER A 75 29.94 52.19 9.88
C SER A 75 31.00 51.71 10.88
N GLY A 76 31.75 50.65 10.56
CA GLY A 76 32.67 49.97 11.50
C GLY A 76 33.85 50.82 12.05
N SER A 77 33.78 52.14 11.93
CA SER A 77 34.66 53.17 12.45
C SER A 77 34.16 53.62 13.83
N TYR A 78 34.94 53.39 14.89
CA TYR A 78 34.61 53.77 16.29
C TYR A 78 34.44 55.29 16.50
N TYR A 79 34.64 56.12 15.47
CA TYR A 79 34.65 57.58 15.55
C TYR A 79 33.73 58.29 14.54
N ASP A 80 33.12 57.58 13.59
CA ASP A 80 32.13 58.15 12.69
C ASP A 80 30.72 57.84 13.23
N GLY A 81 29.78 58.78 13.08
CA GLY A 81 28.41 58.61 13.55
C GLY A 81 27.71 57.40 12.93
N PHE A 82 26.52 57.05 13.44
CA PHE A 82 25.65 56.10 12.72
C PHE A 82 25.40 56.66 11.31
N ASP A 83 25.68 55.86 10.28
CA ASP A 83 25.41 56.22 8.89
C ASP A 83 23.89 56.23 8.65
N ASP A 84 23.44 56.88 7.58
CA ASP A 84 22.02 56.99 7.18
C ASP A 84 21.36 55.64 6.79
N ASP A 85 22.04 54.51 6.97
CA ASP A 85 21.55 53.16 6.68
C ASP A 85 20.66 52.66 7.83
N ILE A 86 19.41 53.12 7.81
CA ILE A 86 18.36 52.69 8.74
C ILE A 86 17.59 51.51 8.13
N GLU A 87 17.63 50.35 8.78
CA GLU A 87 16.74 49.24 8.46
C GLU A 87 15.42 49.43 9.23
N PHE A 88 14.38 49.86 8.51
CA PHE A 88 13.05 50.04 9.09
C PHE A 88 12.42 48.68 9.42
N GLY A 89 12.00 48.50 10.68
CA GLY A 89 11.31 47.28 11.09
C GLY A 89 9.91 47.18 10.49
N ALA A 90 9.34 45.98 10.48
CA ALA A 90 7.92 45.84 10.17
C ALA A 90 7.08 46.34 11.38
N PRO A 91 6.08 47.22 11.16
CA PRO A 91 5.18 47.65 12.23
C PRO A 91 4.32 46.48 12.70
N THR A 92 4.06 46.40 14.00
CA THR A 92 3.23 45.34 14.60
C THR A 92 2.21 45.93 15.56
N PHE A 93 0.99 45.36 15.61
CA PHE A 93 0.03 45.74 16.64
C PHE A 93 0.39 45.11 17.99
N GLU A 94 0.56 45.93 19.02
CA GLU A 94 0.75 45.43 20.39
C GLU A 94 -0.59 45.24 21.09
N ASN A 95 -1.42 46.29 21.09
CA ASN A 95 -2.66 46.33 21.85
C ASN A 95 -3.83 46.82 20.99
N LEU A 96 -4.97 46.14 21.09
CA LEU A 96 -6.22 46.55 20.46
C LEU A 96 -7.30 46.78 21.50
N TYR A 97 -8.00 47.91 21.41
CA TYR A 97 -9.09 48.27 22.31
C TYR A 97 -10.36 48.63 21.55
N HIS A 98 -11.50 48.13 22.01
CA HIS A 98 -12.80 48.62 21.57
C HIS A 98 -13.01 50.08 21.99
N ALA A 99 -14.00 50.73 21.38
CA ALA A 99 -14.33 52.13 21.70
C ALA A 99 -14.57 52.42 23.20
N ASN A 100 -15.01 51.43 23.96
CA ASN A 100 -15.23 51.52 25.40
C ASN A 100 -14.01 51.16 26.27
N GLY A 101 -12.89 50.77 25.67
CA GLY A 101 -11.66 50.34 26.36
C GLY A 101 -11.56 48.84 26.62
N ALA A 102 -12.57 48.05 26.27
CA ALA A 102 -12.48 46.58 26.37
C ALA A 102 -11.44 46.01 25.39
N ASP A 103 -10.82 44.89 25.76
CA ASP A 103 -9.86 44.19 24.93
C ASP A 103 -10.48 43.78 23.58
N ALA A 104 -9.78 44.10 22.48
CA ALA A 104 -10.19 43.83 21.11
C ALA A 104 -9.18 42.96 20.34
N GLN A 105 -8.29 42.24 21.03
CA GLN A 105 -7.24 41.40 20.42
C GLN A 105 -7.77 40.32 19.46
N ALA A 106 -9.02 39.89 19.62
CA ALA A 106 -9.67 38.97 18.68
C ALA A 106 -9.74 39.52 17.24
N HIS A 107 -9.62 40.83 17.05
CA HIS A 107 -9.58 41.47 15.73
C HIS A 107 -8.18 41.57 15.11
N ARG A 108 -7.12 41.31 15.88
CA ARG A 108 -5.72 41.55 15.47
C ARG A 108 -5.36 40.88 14.15
N SER A 109 -5.49 39.56 14.07
CA SER A 109 -5.15 38.80 12.86
C SER A 109 -5.97 39.21 11.65
N TRP A 110 -7.18 39.73 11.85
CA TRP A 110 -7.98 40.25 10.75
C TRP A 110 -7.45 41.62 10.29
N ILE A 111 -7.16 42.54 11.21
CA ILE A 111 -6.63 43.88 10.89
C ILE A 111 -5.23 43.79 10.26
N ASP A 112 -4.34 42.94 10.79
CA ASP A 112 -3.00 42.67 10.22
C ASP A 112 -3.06 42.26 8.75
N ASN A 113 -4.08 41.48 8.37
CA ASN A 113 -4.24 41.01 6.98
C ASN A 113 -4.92 42.04 6.07
N GLN A 114 -5.34 43.20 6.59
CA GLN A 114 -6.12 44.21 5.86
C GLN A 114 -5.44 45.57 5.76
N LEU A 115 -4.67 45.94 6.78
CA LEU A 115 -3.86 47.14 6.76
C LEU A 115 -2.45 46.74 6.38
N ASP A 116 -2.07 47.03 5.14
CA ASP A 116 -0.65 47.10 4.81
C ASP A 116 -0.09 48.40 5.38
N LEU A 117 0.53 48.28 6.55
CA LEU A 117 1.13 49.40 7.27
C LEU A 117 2.52 49.76 6.72
N THR A 118 3.02 49.00 5.74
CA THR A 118 4.30 49.21 5.05
C THR A 118 4.15 49.84 3.67
N SER A 119 2.95 49.82 3.08
CA SER A 119 2.66 50.48 1.80
C SER A 119 1.39 51.32 1.90
N VAL A 120 1.55 52.65 1.98
CA VAL A 120 0.42 53.59 2.05
C VAL A 120 -0.24 53.79 0.67
N ASN A 121 0.41 53.34 -0.41
CA ASN A 121 0.04 53.73 -1.78
C ASN A 121 -0.82 52.77 -2.60
N ASP A 122 -1.24 51.59 -2.10
CA ASP A 122 -2.08 50.67 -2.88
C ASP A 122 -3.49 50.51 -2.26
N GLY A 123 -4.30 51.58 -2.36
CA GLY A 123 -5.77 51.46 -2.23
C GLY A 123 -6.47 52.27 -1.14
N GLY A 124 -5.79 53.21 -0.46
CA GLY A 124 -6.44 54.24 0.37
C GLY A 124 -7.02 53.77 1.72
N MET A 125 -6.47 52.69 2.30
CA MET A 125 -6.94 52.15 3.58
C MET A 125 -6.39 52.91 4.80
N VAL A 126 -5.35 53.73 4.64
CA VAL A 126 -4.88 54.68 5.65
C VAL A 126 -5.14 56.09 5.14
N LEU A 127 -5.91 56.89 5.88
CA LEU A 127 -6.31 58.24 5.47
C LEU A 127 -5.24 59.28 5.87
N ALA A 128 -4.00 59.08 5.40
CA ALA A 128 -2.87 59.97 5.64
C ALA A 128 -1.93 60.00 4.43
N SER A 129 -1.21 61.11 4.21
CA SER A 129 -0.14 61.16 3.20
C SER A 129 1.07 60.34 3.65
N ASP A 130 1.88 59.86 2.70
CA ASP A 130 3.11 59.11 3.00
C ASP A 130 4.00 59.84 4.02
N ASP A 131 4.24 61.14 3.81
CA ASP A 131 5.00 62.00 4.73
C ASP A 131 4.41 62.00 6.15
N TYR A 132 3.09 61.94 6.28
CA TYR A 132 2.41 61.96 7.58
C TYR A 132 2.53 60.61 8.30
N VAL A 133 2.56 59.50 7.54
CA VAL A 133 2.76 58.16 8.09
C VAL A 133 4.19 57.98 8.60
N ASP A 134 5.16 58.65 7.99
CA ASP A 134 6.53 58.69 8.53
C ASP A 134 6.62 59.55 9.78
N GLU A 135 5.90 60.69 9.83
CA GLU A 135 5.87 61.59 10.99
C GLU A 135 5.04 61.08 12.17
N MET A 136 4.12 60.11 11.97
CA MET A 136 3.26 59.61 13.06
C MET A 136 4.02 58.77 14.10
N TRP A 137 5.20 58.27 13.73
CA TRP A 137 6.03 57.43 14.58
C TRP A 137 6.73 58.29 15.63
N VAL A 138 6.30 58.18 16.89
CA VAL A 138 6.95 58.88 18.00
C VAL A 138 8.07 58.01 18.53
N GLU A 139 9.28 58.57 18.60
CA GLU A 139 10.46 57.93 19.16
C GLU A 139 10.14 57.49 20.60
N GLY A 140 10.22 56.18 20.84
CA GLY A 140 10.00 55.57 22.15
C GLY A 140 11.31 55.38 22.89
N GLU A 141 11.57 54.16 23.34
CA GLU A 141 12.83 53.82 24.00
C GLU A 141 13.91 53.54 22.94
N SER A 142 14.99 54.32 22.98
CA SER A 142 16.23 53.97 22.27
C SER A 142 16.91 52.82 23.02
N GLY A 143 17.07 51.69 22.36
CA GLY A 143 17.77 50.52 22.89
C GLY A 143 19.25 50.80 23.18
N GLU A 144 19.84 49.95 24.02
CA GLU A 144 21.28 49.99 24.29
C GLU A 144 22.07 49.71 23.01
N VAL A 145 23.12 50.49 22.76
CA VAL A 145 24.01 50.27 21.62
C VAL A 145 24.75 48.95 21.83
N SER A 146 24.44 47.97 20.99
CA SER A 146 25.06 46.65 21.07
C SER A 146 26.05 46.45 19.93
N TYR A 147 27.19 45.83 20.23
CA TYR A 147 28.19 45.48 19.22
C TYR A 147 28.01 44.00 18.86
N SER A 148 27.38 43.73 17.71
CA SER A 148 27.05 42.38 17.24
C SER A 148 28.19 41.69 16.46
N GLY A 149 29.35 42.35 16.27
CA GLY A 149 30.52 41.77 15.62
C GLY A 149 30.96 42.57 14.39
N ASN A 150 30.97 41.94 13.21
CA ASN A 150 31.46 42.55 11.96
C ASN A 150 30.54 43.64 11.37
N GLU A 151 29.33 43.80 11.91
CA GLU A 151 28.30 44.73 11.43
C GLU A 151 28.36 46.11 12.11
N GLY A 152 29.34 46.32 13.00
CA GLY A 152 29.52 47.59 13.71
C GLY A 152 28.65 47.71 14.96
N ALA A 153 28.49 48.94 15.45
CA ALA A 153 27.57 49.26 16.52
C ALA A 153 26.15 49.27 15.95
N THR A 154 25.23 48.51 16.54
CA THR A 154 23.82 48.53 16.17
C THR A 154 23.03 49.23 17.27
N ARG A 155 22.28 50.27 16.92
CA ARG A 155 21.29 50.92 17.78
C ARG A 155 19.90 50.55 17.29
N SER A 156 19.10 49.95 18.16
CA SER A 156 17.69 49.71 17.86
C SER A 156 16.85 50.84 18.47
N THR A 157 16.05 51.53 17.68
CA THR A 157 15.11 52.55 18.18
C THR A 157 13.69 52.02 18.01
N THR A 158 12.93 51.93 19.11
CA THR A 158 11.54 51.47 19.04
C THR A 158 10.61 52.68 18.99
N TYR A 159 9.85 52.77 17.91
CA TYR A 159 8.84 53.78 17.69
C TYR A 159 7.46 53.24 18.07
N SER A 160 6.58 54.13 18.50
CA SER A 160 5.19 53.78 18.81
C SER A 160 4.21 54.72 18.13
N ALA A 161 3.07 54.18 17.71
CA ALA A 161 1.98 54.93 17.09
C ALA A 161 0.63 54.41 17.58
N CYS A 162 -0.39 55.28 17.57
CA CYS A 162 -1.77 54.88 17.82
C CYS A 162 -2.60 55.11 16.55
N LEU A 163 -3.33 54.09 16.10
CA LEU A 163 -4.28 54.18 14.99
C LEU A 163 -5.71 54.01 15.49
N LEU A 164 -6.64 54.75 14.90
CA LEU A 164 -8.07 54.48 14.99
C LEU A 164 -8.52 53.73 13.75
N VAL A 165 -8.83 52.45 13.91
CA VAL A 165 -9.28 51.58 12.82
C VAL A 165 -10.80 51.53 12.85
N ALA A 166 -11.44 51.97 11.77
CA ALA A 166 -12.88 51.94 11.57
C ALA A 166 -13.26 50.87 10.54
N PHE A 167 -14.35 50.15 10.78
CA PHE A 167 -14.84 49.12 9.88
C PHE A 167 -16.35 48.92 9.93
N ALA A 168 -16.94 48.54 8.81
CA ALA A 168 -18.35 48.18 8.73
C ALA A 168 -18.65 46.83 9.39
N ASP A 169 -19.63 46.79 10.30
CA ASP A 169 -20.05 45.55 11.00
C ASP A 169 -20.61 44.48 10.03
N ALA A 170 -21.10 44.94 8.88
CA ALA A 170 -21.57 44.10 7.77
C ALA A 170 -20.45 43.26 7.16
N GLY A 171 -19.38 43.91 6.70
CA GLY A 171 -18.26 43.30 5.99
C GLY A 171 -17.39 42.40 6.90
N VAL A 172 -17.14 42.81 8.15
CA VAL A 172 -16.26 42.03 9.05
C VAL A 172 -16.85 40.68 9.38
N THR A 173 -18.15 40.61 9.67
CA THR A 173 -18.78 39.35 10.05
C THR A 173 -18.74 38.33 8.90
N GLU A 174 -19.09 38.74 7.69
CA GLU A 174 -19.08 37.84 6.53
C GLU A 174 -17.67 37.48 6.08
N ARG A 175 -16.70 38.40 6.21
CA ARG A 175 -15.30 38.13 5.91
C ARG A 175 -14.69 37.16 6.93
N VAL A 176 -15.03 37.29 8.22
CA VAL A 176 -14.68 36.30 9.27
C VAL A 176 -15.26 34.93 8.94
N TRP A 177 -16.52 34.86 8.46
CA TRP A 177 -17.11 33.60 7.99
C TRP A 177 -16.40 33.03 6.76
N ARG A 178 -15.94 33.90 5.85
CA ARG A 178 -15.19 33.53 4.66
C ARG A 178 -13.81 32.94 5.00
N SER A 179 -13.12 33.51 5.99
CA SER A 179 -11.83 32.99 6.47
C SER A 179 -11.98 31.78 7.39
N ASN A 180 -13.06 31.71 8.16
CA ASN A 180 -13.30 30.65 9.12
C ASN A 180 -14.80 30.39 9.32
N LEU A 181 -15.34 29.49 8.49
CA LEU A 181 -16.75 29.14 8.49
C LEU A 181 -17.23 28.61 9.85
N SER A 182 -16.36 27.92 10.59
CA SER A 182 -16.67 27.35 11.91
C SER A 182 -17.00 28.41 12.95
N VAL A 183 -16.37 29.60 12.86
CA VAL A 183 -16.68 30.75 13.73
C VAL A 183 -18.08 31.27 13.42
N GLY A 184 -18.48 31.29 12.15
CA GLY A 184 -19.83 31.70 11.75
C GLY A 184 -20.90 30.76 12.25
N ILE A 185 -20.68 29.45 12.10
CA ILE A 185 -21.59 28.42 12.62
C ILE A 185 -21.73 28.54 14.13
N LYS A 186 -20.63 28.66 14.87
CA LYS A 186 -20.65 28.85 16.33
C LYS A 186 -21.37 30.15 16.73
N GLY A 187 -21.19 31.21 15.94
CA GLY A 187 -21.91 32.47 16.10
C GLY A 187 -23.41 32.33 15.94
N VAL A 188 -23.87 31.57 14.93
CA VAL A 188 -25.29 31.24 14.72
C VAL A 188 -25.83 30.36 15.83
N GLU A 189 -25.06 29.36 16.30
CA GLU A 189 -25.43 28.52 17.46
C GLU A 189 -25.63 29.36 18.73
N MET A 190 -24.75 30.33 18.99
CA MET A 190 -24.83 31.22 20.15
C MET A 190 -25.92 32.28 20.00
N LYS A 191 -26.16 32.76 18.78
CA LYS A 191 -27.11 33.83 18.48
C LYS A 191 -27.91 33.48 17.22
N PRO A 192 -29.02 32.73 17.37
CA PRO A 192 -29.81 32.25 16.22
C PRO A 192 -30.38 33.34 15.31
N SER A 193 -30.55 34.58 15.80
CA SER A 193 -30.94 35.73 14.97
C SER A 193 -29.95 36.07 13.84
N LEU A 194 -28.72 35.51 13.87
CA LEU A 194 -27.76 35.62 12.78
C LEU A 194 -28.04 34.67 11.61
N LEU A 195 -28.91 33.66 11.78
CA LEU A 195 -29.15 32.61 10.79
C LEU A 195 -29.58 33.16 9.41
N PRO A 196 -30.54 34.10 9.27
CA PRO A 196 -30.94 34.60 7.94
C PRO A 196 -29.79 35.28 7.18
N ARG A 197 -28.94 36.00 7.91
CA ARG A 197 -27.75 36.65 7.35
C ARG A 197 -26.69 35.63 6.98
N PHE A 198 -26.48 34.61 7.81
CA PHE A 198 -25.57 33.51 7.51
C PHE A 198 -26.01 32.71 6.28
N LEU A 199 -27.32 32.41 6.15
CA LEU A 199 -27.89 31.74 4.98
C LEU A 199 -27.74 32.58 3.71
N SER A 200 -27.94 33.90 3.80
CA SER A 200 -27.69 34.82 2.68
C SER A 200 -26.21 34.79 2.25
N PHE A 201 -25.29 34.76 3.22
CA PHE A 201 -23.87 34.57 2.97
C PHE A 201 -23.57 33.22 2.29
N LEU A 202 -24.11 32.11 2.81
CA LEU A 202 -23.94 30.77 2.23
C LEU A 202 -24.48 30.68 0.80
N LYS A 203 -25.65 31.28 0.54
CA LYS A 203 -26.26 31.32 -0.80
C LYS A 203 -25.37 32.04 -1.81
N ARG A 204 -24.75 33.14 -1.40
CA ARG A 204 -23.89 33.96 -2.26
C ARG A 204 -22.50 33.36 -2.48
N THR A 205 -21.88 32.83 -1.43
CA THR A 205 -20.49 32.34 -1.49
C THR A 205 -20.36 30.84 -1.74
N ARG A 206 -21.44 30.07 -1.49
CA ARG A 206 -21.52 28.61 -1.62
C ARG A 206 -20.29 27.87 -1.06
N PRO A 207 -19.91 28.12 0.22
CA PRO A 207 -18.77 27.46 0.81
C PRO A 207 -19.10 25.98 1.06
N GLY A 208 -18.08 25.12 1.12
CA GLY A 208 -18.28 23.72 1.48
C GLY A 208 -18.60 23.56 2.97
N LEU A 209 -19.74 22.97 3.30
CA LEU A 209 -20.11 22.61 4.67
C LEU A 209 -19.77 21.14 4.95
N SER A 210 -19.21 20.86 6.13
CA SER A 210 -19.16 19.47 6.62
C SER A 210 -20.56 19.02 7.04
N TYR A 211 -20.84 17.71 7.05
CA TYR A 211 -22.13 17.19 7.54
C TYR A 211 -22.36 17.50 9.02
N LYS A 212 -21.30 17.59 9.82
CA LYS A 212 -21.38 18.00 11.22
C LYS A 212 -21.87 19.44 11.35
N ASP A 213 -21.33 20.33 10.51
CA ASP A 213 -21.72 21.73 10.48
C ASP A 213 -23.13 21.92 9.91
N PHE A 214 -23.49 21.15 8.90
CA PHE A 214 -24.86 21.08 8.40
C PHE A 214 -25.85 20.67 9.48
N ALA A 215 -25.56 19.60 10.23
CA ALA A 215 -26.45 19.14 11.30
C ALA A 215 -26.65 20.20 12.39
N LYS A 216 -25.59 20.97 12.71
CA LYS A 216 -25.68 22.11 13.63
C LYS A 216 -26.54 23.23 13.08
N LEU A 217 -26.31 23.66 11.84
CA LEU A 217 -27.09 24.73 11.22
C LEU A 217 -28.55 24.33 11.00
N TYR A 218 -28.79 23.07 10.65
CA TYR A 218 -30.12 22.49 10.51
C TYR A 218 -30.87 22.52 11.84
N SER A 219 -30.23 22.15 12.95
CA SER A 219 -30.91 22.19 14.26
C SER A 219 -31.31 23.60 14.65
N VAL A 220 -30.48 24.61 14.35
CA VAL A 220 -30.85 26.02 14.54
C VAL A 220 -31.99 26.42 13.60
N LEU A 221 -31.95 26.02 12.32
CA LEU A 221 -33.02 26.30 11.36
C LEU A 221 -34.37 25.71 11.79
N ALA A 222 -34.38 24.45 12.21
CA ALA A 222 -35.57 23.76 12.70
C ALA A 222 -36.15 24.39 13.98
N GLN A 223 -35.29 24.92 14.86
CA GLN A 223 -35.73 25.60 16.09
C GLN A 223 -36.26 27.03 15.87
N ASN A 224 -35.81 27.72 14.82
CA ASN A 224 -36.18 29.11 14.55
C ASN A 224 -37.33 29.26 13.55
N SER A 225 -37.69 28.19 12.83
CA SER A 225 -38.88 28.20 11.99
C SER A 225 -40.12 27.90 12.84
N SER A 226 -41.07 28.82 12.87
CA SER A 226 -42.35 28.63 13.56
C SER A 226 -43.28 27.64 12.85
N ASP A 227 -43.01 27.34 11.57
CA ASP A 227 -43.78 26.39 10.78
C ASP A 227 -42.88 25.69 9.74
N ILE A 228 -42.79 24.36 9.80
CA ILE A 228 -42.07 23.53 8.83
C ILE A 228 -42.83 23.47 7.49
N ALA A 229 -44.13 23.81 7.48
CA ALA A 229 -44.91 23.89 6.26
C ALA A 229 -44.56 25.11 5.39
N ASP A 230 -43.93 26.15 5.95
CA ASP A 230 -43.55 27.37 5.24
C ASP A 230 -42.49 27.07 4.16
N ASP A 231 -42.73 27.58 2.95
CA ASP A 231 -41.81 27.47 1.82
C ASP A 231 -40.49 28.20 2.08
N SER A 232 -40.47 29.20 2.98
CA SER A 232 -39.24 29.88 3.39
C SER A 232 -38.25 28.93 4.06
N TYR A 233 -38.75 28.04 4.95
CA TYR A 233 -37.95 27.01 5.62
C TYR A 233 -37.26 26.08 4.63
N TRP A 234 -37.99 25.60 3.61
CA TRP A 234 -37.44 24.66 2.63
C TRP A 234 -36.46 25.32 1.66
N LYS A 235 -36.61 26.62 1.36
CA LYS A 235 -35.60 27.40 0.60
C LYS A 235 -34.29 27.54 1.39
N ASP A 236 -34.39 27.76 2.69
CA ASP A 236 -33.23 27.86 3.58
C ASP A 236 -32.56 26.49 3.77
N PHE A 237 -33.35 25.44 3.92
CA PHE A 237 -32.88 24.06 3.92
C PHE A 237 -32.14 23.70 2.63
N ALA A 238 -32.72 24.04 1.46
CA ALA A 238 -32.08 23.81 0.16
C ALA A 238 -30.74 24.55 0.04
N THR A 239 -30.64 25.75 0.62
CA THR A 239 -29.39 26.53 0.66
C THR A 239 -28.31 25.82 1.49
N LEU A 240 -28.67 25.29 2.67
CA LEU A 240 -27.77 24.48 3.48
C LEU A 240 -27.35 23.21 2.73
N ALA A 241 -28.31 22.51 2.11
CA ALA A 241 -28.08 21.29 1.37
C ALA A 241 -27.10 21.49 0.20
N ASP A 242 -27.24 22.53 -0.63
CA ASP A 242 -26.32 22.79 -1.76
C ASP A 242 -24.87 23.00 -1.29
N CYS A 243 -24.68 23.57 -0.09
CA CYS A 243 -23.36 23.81 0.49
C CYS A 243 -22.67 22.53 1.02
N VAL A 244 -23.43 21.48 1.39
CA VAL A 244 -22.87 20.21 1.91
C VAL A 244 -22.25 19.33 0.83
N THR A 245 -22.72 19.47 -0.40
CA THR A 245 -22.50 18.51 -1.50
C THR A 245 -21.06 18.40 -2.05
N ARG A 246 -20.02 18.88 -1.33
CA ARG A 246 -18.72 19.16 -1.95
C ARG A 246 -17.49 18.52 -1.33
N THR A 247 -17.55 17.95 -0.12
CA THR A 247 -16.30 17.62 0.60
C THR A 247 -16.23 16.24 1.24
N GLU A 248 -17.32 15.68 1.77
CA GLU A 248 -17.29 14.44 2.56
C GLU A 248 -18.52 13.55 2.30
N PRO A 249 -18.55 12.26 2.67
CA PRO A 249 -19.75 11.45 2.72
C PRO A 249 -20.59 11.76 3.96
N PRO A 250 -21.91 11.50 3.93
CA PRO A 250 -22.81 11.79 5.03
C PRO A 250 -22.46 10.94 6.24
N THR A 251 -22.31 11.59 7.39
CA THR A 251 -22.14 10.89 8.66
C THR A 251 -23.40 10.11 9.01
N ALA A 252 -23.29 9.06 9.83
CA ALA A 252 -24.46 8.31 10.31
C ALA A 252 -25.56 9.22 10.89
N ALA A 253 -25.18 10.27 11.63
CA ALA A 253 -26.13 11.25 12.16
C ALA A 253 -26.85 12.07 11.06
N ALA A 254 -26.15 12.44 9.98
CA ALA A 254 -26.78 13.13 8.85
C ALA A 254 -27.72 12.19 8.07
N VAL A 255 -27.33 10.92 7.93
CA VAL A 255 -28.17 9.87 7.35
C VAL A 255 -29.44 9.68 8.16
N ASP A 256 -29.33 9.57 9.48
CA ASP A 256 -30.49 9.42 10.37
C ASP A 256 -31.41 10.64 10.28
N LEU A 257 -30.84 11.85 10.17
CA LEU A 257 -31.59 13.08 9.94
C LEU A 257 -32.33 13.07 8.60
N PHE A 258 -31.65 12.72 7.51
CA PHE A 258 -32.28 12.63 6.18
C PHE A 258 -33.39 11.58 6.16
N ALA A 259 -33.14 10.43 6.80
CA ALA A 259 -34.10 9.36 6.94
C ALA A 259 -35.34 9.81 7.75
N ALA A 260 -35.14 10.57 8.83
CA ALA A 260 -36.24 11.16 9.60
C ALA A 260 -37.04 12.18 8.78
N LEU A 261 -36.38 13.08 8.06
CA LEU A 261 -37.01 14.08 7.20
C LEU A 261 -37.85 13.44 6.08
N VAL A 262 -37.31 12.43 5.40
CA VAL A 262 -38.03 11.68 4.37
C VAL A 262 -39.17 10.85 4.97
N ARG A 263 -39.01 10.32 6.19
CA ARG A 263 -40.11 9.64 6.91
C ARG A 263 -41.28 10.56 7.15
N GLU A 264 -40.98 11.77 7.61
CA GLU A 264 -41.98 12.73 8.06
C GLU A 264 -42.69 13.40 6.87
N HIS A 265 -41.95 13.71 5.81
CA HIS A 265 -42.46 14.53 4.70
C HIS A 265 -42.60 13.78 3.37
N GLY A 266 -42.12 12.54 3.26
CA GLY A 266 -42.11 11.78 2.01
C GLY A 266 -41.09 12.28 0.99
N TRP A 267 -41.01 11.62 -0.16
CA TRP A 267 -40.22 12.08 -1.32
C TRP A 267 -41.06 13.04 -2.18
N ASN A 268 -40.76 14.34 -2.13
CA ASN A 268 -41.43 15.39 -2.89
C ASN A 268 -40.48 16.58 -3.13
N ASP A 269 -40.97 17.66 -3.74
CA ASP A 269 -40.19 18.86 -4.05
C ASP A 269 -39.50 19.49 -2.82
N LYS A 270 -40.04 19.27 -1.61
CA LYS A 270 -39.47 19.78 -0.36
C LYS A 270 -38.26 18.94 0.07
N THR A 271 -38.30 17.61 -0.12
CA THR A 271 -37.17 16.71 0.19
C THR A 271 -36.22 16.50 -0.98
N GLU A 272 -36.47 17.09 -2.16
CA GLU A 272 -35.59 17.05 -3.33
C GLU A 272 -34.14 17.46 -3.05
N PRO A 273 -33.83 18.44 -2.18
CA PRO A 273 -32.43 18.73 -1.83
C PRO A 273 -31.71 17.55 -1.16
N ILE A 274 -32.42 16.69 -0.41
CA ILE A 274 -31.86 15.44 0.14
C ILE A 274 -31.54 14.49 -0.99
N ARG A 275 -32.44 14.34 -1.97
CA ARG A 275 -32.20 13.53 -3.16
C ARG A 275 -30.97 14.00 -3.93
N LEU A 276 -30.81 15.30 -4.13
CA LEU A 276 -29.63 15.89 -4.79
C LEU A 276 -28.33 15.64 -4.02
N ILE A 277 -28.36 15.66 -2.68
CA ILE A 277 -27.22 15.25 -1.85
C ILE A 277 -26.89 13.77 -2.11
N LEU A 278 -27.90 12.91 -2.08
CA LEU A 278 -27.75 11.46 -2.30
C LEU A 278 -27.25 11.14 -3.73
N GLU A 279 -27.72 11.88 -4.73
CA GLU A 279 -27.31 11.75 -6.13
C GLU A 279 -25.87 12.18 -6.40
N ARG A 280 -25.32 13.08 -5.57
CA ARG A 280 -23.92 13.54 -5.63
C ARG A 280 -22.96 12.73 -4.77
N LEU A 281 -23.46 11.85 -3.88
CA LEU A 281 -22.62 10.90 -3.14
C LEU A 281 -21.62 10.13 -4.01
N PRO A 282 -22.00 9.67 -5.22
CA PRO A 282 -21.09 8.95 -6.08
C PRO A 282 -19.90 9.82 -6.57
N ASP A 283 -20.04 11.14 -6.60
CA ASP A 283 -18.98 12.04 -7.09
C ASP A 283 -17.99 12.48 -6.00
N LEU A 284 -18.19 12.05 -4.75
CA LEU A 284 -17.35 12.48 -3.62
C LEU A 284 -16.00 11.74 -3.61
N PRO A 285 -14.86 12.45 -3.41
CA PRO A 285 -13.54 11.83 -3.32
C PRO A 285 -13.45 10.74 -2.24
N LYS A 286 -14.08 10.97 -1.08
CA LYS A 286 -14.13 10.02 0.04
C LYS A 286 -15.11 8.85 -0.19
N ALA A 287 -16.07 8.96 -1.11
CA ALA A 287 -16.89 7.82 -1.53
C ALA A 287 -16.11 6.80 -2.38
N GLN A 288 -14.88 7.14 -2.79
CA GLN A 288 -13.93 6.20 -3.40
C GLN A 288 -13.24 5.30 -2.35
N GLU A 289 -13.41 5.57 -1.05
CA GLU A 289 -13.02 4.67 0.04
C GLU A 289 -14.17 3.67 0.34
N ALA A 290 -13.83 2.43 0.72
CA ALA A 290 -14.86 1.41 0.92
C ALA A 290 -15.81 1.74 2.07
N SER A 291 -15.30 2.35 3.15
CA SER A 291 -16.08 2.83 4.28
C SER A 291 -17.14 3.84 3.84
N GLY A 292 -16.73 4.87 3.10
CA GLY A 292 -17.62 5.91 2.56
C GLY A 292 -18.66 5.35 1.58
N PHE A 293 -18.28 4.38 0.74
CA PHE A 293 -19.23 3.68 -0.13
C PHE A 293 -20.30 2.94 0.68
N PHE A 294 -19.90 2.12 1.66
CA PHE A 294 -20.87 1.34 2.45
C PHE A 294 -21.74 2.20 3.35
N GLU A 295 -21.23 3.34 3.84
CA GLU A 295 -22.02 4.34 4.56
C GLU A 295 -23.07 4.99 3.64
N ALA A 296 -22.70 5.33 2.40
CA ALA A 296 -23.63 5.84 1.40
C ALA A 296 -24.73 4.82 1.03
N VAL A 297 -24.35 3.55 0.87
CA VAL A 297 -25.32 2.48 0.60
C VAL A 297 -26.22 2.22 1.81
N HIS A 298 -25.67 2.19 3.02
CA HIS A 298 -26.46 2.09 4.26
C HIS A 298 -27.46 3.23 4.38
N ALA A 299 -27.06 4.45 4.01
CA ALA A 299 -27.93 5.61 4.01
C ALA A 299 -29.13 5.41 3.10
N LEU A 300 -28.89 4.98 1.86
CA LEU A 300 -29.96 4.76 0.89
C LEU A 300 -30.91 3.64 1.31
N LEU A 301 -30.38 2.52 1.79
CA LEU A 301 -31.20 1.39 2.24
C LEU A 301 -32.03 1.73 3.49
N SER A 302 -31.48 2.54 4.40
CA SER A 302 -32.20 3.02 5.57
C SER A 302 -33.37 3.93 5.18
N ILE A 303 -33.17 4.80 4.19
CA ILE A 303 -34.22 5.70 3.69
C ILE A 303 -35.30 4.93 2.90
N GLU A 304 -34.92 3.90 2.13
CA GLU A 304 -35.85 3.05 1.38
C GLU A 304 -36.79 2.25 2.32
N GLN A 305 -36.25 1.64 3.39
CA GLN A 305 -37.04 0.90 4.39
C GLN A 305 -38.18 1.73 5.00
N ILE A 306 -38.01 3.05 5.03
CA ILE A 306 -38.94 3.98 5.66
C ILE A 306 -40.06 4.40 4.70
N SER A 307 -39.75 4.58 3.42
CA SER A 307 -40.67 5.23 2.48
C SER A 307 -41.74 4.30 1.89
N GLY A 308 -41.57 2.97 1.95
CA GLY A 308 -42.54 1.98 1.43
C GLY A 308 -42.71 1.92 -0.10
N ASP A 309 -42.45 3.02 -0.82
CA ASP A 309 -42.89 3.23 -2.22
C ASP A 309 -41.77 3.45 -3.26
N THR A 310 -40.50 3.06 -3.01
CA THR A 310 -39.39 3.46 -3.91
C THR A 310 -38.43 2.38 -4.44
N PRO A 311 -38.93 1.27 -5.04
CA PRO A 311 -38.06 0.41 -5.87
C PRO A 311 -37.35 1.20 -6.99
N GLU A 312 -38.00 2.22 -7.55
CA GLU A 312 -37.52 2.96 -8.72
C GLU A 312 -36.34 3.89 -8.42
N THR A 313 -36.37 4.59 -7.28
CA THR A 313 -35.27 5.46 -6.84
C THR A 313 -34.03 4.64 -6.53
N LEU A 314 -34.17 3.50 -5.84
CA LEU A 314 -33.04 2.62 -5.56
C LEU A 314 -32.52 1.97 -6.85
N GLN A 315 -33.40 1.56 -7.77
CA GLN A 315 -33.02 1.06 -9.10
C GLN A 315 -32.30 2.10 -9.95
N CYS A 316 -32.58 3.39 -9.78
CA CYS A 316 -31.89 4.46 -10.50
C CYS A 316 -30.53 4.83 -9.87
N LEU A 317 -30.46 4.87 -8.53
CA LEU A 317 -29.27 5.31 -7.79
C LEU A 317 -28.23 4.20 -7.59
N LEU A 318 -28.67 2.94 -7.43
CA LEU A 318 -27.77 1.82 -7.20
C LEU A 318 -26.78 1.60 -8.35
N PRO A 319 -27.18 1.66 -9.64
CA PRO A 319 -26.23 1.60 -10.75
C PRO A 319 -25.21 2.75 -10.72
N LYS A 320 -25.61 3.98 -10.37
CA LYS A 320 -24.71 5.13 -10.27
C LYS A 320 -23.70 4.99 -9.13
N LEU A 321 -24.12 4.45 -7.99
CA LEU A 321 -23.23 4.13 -6.90
C LEU A 321 -22.28 2.98 -7.22
N LEU A 322 -22.76 1.94 -7.91
CA LEU A 322 -21.91 0.86 -8.39
C LEU A 322 -20.90 1.33 -9.45
N ASP A 323 -21.28 2.29 -10.31
CA ASP A 323 -20.37 2.96 -11.25
C ASP A 323 -19.31 3.81 -10.52
N THR A 324 -19.67 4.40 -9.38
CA THR A 324 -18.69 5.10 -8.53
C THR A 324 -17.76 4.17 -7.80
N LEU A 325 -18.28 3.06 -7.27
CA LEU A 325 -17.46 1.98 -6.74
C LEU A 325 -16.48 1.49 -7.81
N GLU A 326 -16.92 1.41 -9.07
CA GLU A 326 -16.05 1.13 -10.22
C GLU A 326 -14.96 2.20 -10.42
N LYS A 327 -15.32 3.49 -10.43
CA LYS A 327 -14.34 4.59 -10.58
C LYS A 327 -13.33 4.62 -9.43
N GLY A 328 -13.77 4.42 -8.18
CA GLY A 328 -12.89 4.33 -7.01
C GLY A 328 -11.95 3.13 -7.06
N LEU A 329 -12.46 1.95 -7.45
CA LEU A 329 -11.64 0.76 -7.62
C LEU A 329 -10.68 0.85 -8.82
N ALA A 330 -11.07 1.53 -9.91
CA ALA A 330 -10.22 1.76 -11.08
C ALA A 330 -9.10 2.76 -10.78
N ASN A 331 -9.39 3.85 -10.05
CA ASN A 331 -8.39 4.84 -9.60
C ASN A 331 -7.37 4.24 -8.61
N THR A 332 -7.78 3.23 -7.85
CA THR A 332 -6.86 2.49 -6.98
C THR A 332 -6.01 1.48 -7.76
N ALA A 333 -6.52 0.89 -8.84
CA ALA A 333 -5.80 -0.04 -9.72
C ALA A 333 -4.87 0.64 -10.74
N SER A 334 -5.15 1.89 -11.15
CA SER A 334 -4.36 2.65 -12.14
C SER A 334 -3.11 3.32 -11.55
N ASN A 335 -3.06 3.51 -10.22
CA ASN A 335 -1.87 3.95 -9.49
C ASN A 335 -0.81 2.83 -9.36
N ARG A 336 -0.49 2.18 -10.48
CA ARG A 336 0.71 1.34 -10.64
C ARG A 336 1.94 2.24 -10.86
N TYR A 337 2.29 3.05 -9.86
CA TYR A 337 3.65 3.56 -9.78
C TYR A 337 4.47 2.62 -8.90
N ASN A 338 5.58 2.14 -9.47
CA ASN A 338 6.57 1.23 -8.92
C ASN A 338 7.35 1.77 -7.69
N SER A 339 6.80 2.66 -6.86
CA SER A 339 7.51 3.23 -5.72
C SER A 339 7.00 2.65 -4.41
N ILE A 340 7.69 1.61 -3.90
CA ILE A 340 8.22 1.45 -2.52
C ILE A 340 7.25 1.63 -1.31
N TYR A 341 5.97 1.96 -1.49
CA TYR A 341 5.00 2.02 -0.41
C TYR A 341 4.21 0.72 -0.31
N PRO A 342 4.25 0.05 0.85
CA PRO A 342 3.63 -1.25 1.01
C PRO A 342 2.11 -1.09 0.98
N TRP A 343 1.45 -2.14 0.49
CA TRP A 343 -0.01 -2.36 0.40
C TRP A 343 -0.82 -2.07 1.68
N HIS A 344 -0.18 -1.66 2.78
CA HIS A 344 -0.78 -1.42 4.08
C HIS A 344 -1.65 -0.16 4.16
N GLN A 345 -1.61 0.77 3.20
CA GLN A 345 -2.42 2.01 3.24
C GLN A 345 -3.75 1.98 2.45
N LYS A 346 -4.09 0.88 1.76
CA LYS A 346 -5.41 0.71 1.11
C LYS A 346 -6.14 -0.55 1.60
N GLN A 347 -6.20 -0.73 2.92
CA GLN A 347 -6.88 -1.88 3.55
C GLN A 347 -8.40 -1.88 3.28
N ASP A 348 -9.03 -0.74 3.03
CA ASP A 348 -10.50 -0.63 3.00
C ASP A 348 -11.18 -1.51 1.94
N TRP A 349 -10.55 -1.68 0.77
CA TRP A 349 -11.09 -2.51 -0.32
C TRP A 349 -10.59 -3.96 -0.30
N ALA A 350 -9.91 -4.40 0.76
CA ALA A 350 -9.58 -5.82 0.91
C ALA A 350 -10.88 -6.66 0.92
N PRO A 351 -10.92 -7.84 0.27
CA PRO A 351 -12.12 -8.68 0.25
C PRO A 351 -12.69 -8.94 1.64
N SER A 352 -11.82 -9.10 2.66
CA SER A 352 -12.23 -9.28 4.06
C SER A 352 -13.02 -8.11 4.64
N ASN A 353 -12.69 -6.87 4.25
CA ASN A 353 -13.32 -5.65 4.75
C ASN A 353 -14.64 -5.39 4.03
N ILE A 354 -14.66 -5.56 2.71
CA ILE A 354 -15.88 -5.52 1.89
C ILE A 354 -16.90 -6.52 2.44
N VAL A 355 -16.47 -7.72 2.83
CA VAL A 355 -17.37 -8.73 3.38
C VAL A 355 -17.88 -8.40 4.76
N GLY A 356 -17.04 -7.85 5.64
CA GLY A 356 -17.51 -7.37 6.94
C GLY A 356 -18.67 -6.37 6.77
N LYS A 357 -18.53 -5.47 5.79
CA LYS A 357 -19.55 -4.47 5.46
C LYS A 357 -20.77 -5.05 4.74
N LEU A 358 -20.61 -6.01 3.83
CA LEU A 358 -21.73 -6.71 3.21
C LEU A 358 -22.54 -7.54 4.22
N VAL A 359 -21.88 -8.20 5.18
CA VAL A 359 -22.56 -8.93 6.25
C VAL A 359 -23.31 -7.96 7.16
N GLU A 360 -22.69 -6.84 7.55
CA GLU A 360 -23.34 -5.77 8.33
C GLU A 360 -24.58 -5.25 7.60
N LEU A 361 -24.45 -4.96 6.31
CA LEU A 361 -25.51 -4.45 5.46
C LEU A 361 -26.66 -5.46 5.28
N ALA A 362 -26.35 -6.72 5.01
CA ALA A 362 -27.34 -7.79 4.91
C ALA A 362 -28.03 -8.09 6.26
N THR A 363 -27.31 -7.95 7.37
CA THR A 363 -27.89 -8.15 8.72
C THR A 363 -28.90 -7.06 9.04
N ARG A 364 -28.60 -5.82 8.65
CA ARG A 364 -29.48 -4.66 8.90
C ARG A 364 -30.67 -4.59 7.94
N HIS A 365 -30.45 -4.92 6.66
CA HIS A 365 -31.45 -4.65 5.61
C HIS A 365 -32.02 -5.89 4.91
N GLY A 366 -31.57 -7.09 5.26
CA GLY A 366 -31.97 -8.34 4.63
C GLY A 366 -31.15 -8.66 3.37
N TRP A 367 -31.02 -9.96 3.07
CA TRP A 367 -30.19 -10.43 1.95
C TRP A 367 -30.73 -9.98 0.58
N ASP A 368 -32.05 -9.96 0.36
CA ASP A 368 -32.63 -9.60 -0.93
C ASP A 368 -32.21 -8.20 -1.41
N ARG A 369 -32.02 -7.27 -0.46
CA ARG A 369 -31.53 -5.91 -0.76
C ARG A 369 -30.00 -5.85 -0.89
N ALA A 370 -29.29 -6.69 -0.13
CA ALA A 370 -27.83 -6.78 -0.16
C ALA A 370 -27.28 -7.52 -1.39
N ASP A 371 -28.05 -8.47 -1.96
CA ASP A 371 -27.64 -9.35 -3.06
C ASP A 371 -27.12 -8.61 -4.31
N PRO A 372 -27.82 -7.61 -4.88
CA PRO A 372 -27.30 -6.89 -6.05
C PRO A 372 -26.01 -6.11 -5.74
N ILE A 373 -25.87 -5.58 -4.51
CA ILE A 373 -24.66 -4.89 -4.06
C ILE A 373 -23.51 -5.90 -3.93
N ALA A 374 -23.75 -7.04 -3.28
CA ALA A 374 -22.77 -8.12 -3.14
C ALA A 374 -22.29 -8.61 -4.51
N LYS A 375 -23.21 -8.91 -5.44
CA LYS A 375 -22.89 -9.30 -6.82
C LYS A 375 -22.07 -8.23 -7.54
N GLY A 376 -22.42 -6.96 -7.38
CA GLY A 376 -21.65 -5.83 -7.89
C GLY A 376 -20.23 -5.79 -7.34
N CYS A 377 -20.07 -5.85 -6.02
CA CYS A 377 -18.78 -5.88 -5.33
C CYS A 377 -17.91 -7.05 -5.80
N PHE A 378 -18.43 -8.28 -5.80
CA PHE A 378 -17.68 -9.47 -6.24
C PHE A 378 -17.30 -9.39 -7.73
N LYS A 379 -18.21 -8.94 -8.60
CA LYS A 379 -17.90 -8.71 -10.02
C LYS A 379 -16.74 -7.73 -10.18
N LYS A 380 -16.71 -6.65 -9.39
CA LYS A 380 -15.70 -5.59 -9.47
C LYS A 380 -14.37 -5.97 -8.84
N ILE A 381 -14.38 -6.71 -7.73
CA ILE A 381 -13.17 -7.31 -7.15
C ILE A 381 -12.46 -8.14 -8.23
N ARG A 382 -13.20 -8.98 -8.96
CA ARG A 382 -12.62 -9.80 -10.04
C ARG A 382 -12.05 -8.99 -11.19
N GLN A 383 -12.72 -7.91 -11.59
CA GLN A 383 -12.26 -7.07 -12.70
C GLN A 383 -10.95 -6.33 -12.38
N ASN A 384 -10.78 -5.88 -11.13
CA ASN A 384 -9.69 -4.96 -10.78
C ASN A 384 -8.47 -5.64 -10.14
N PHE A 385 -8.66 -6.72 -9.39
CA PHE A 385 -7.57 -7.32 -8.61
C PHE A 385 -6.79 -8.42 -9.34
N GLY A 386 -7.21 -8.81 -10.54
CA GLY A 386 -6.63 -9.94 -11.25
C GLY A 386 -7.04 -11.29 -10.64
N ARG A 387 -6.68 -12.39 -11.30
CA ARG A 387 -7.01 -13.75 -10.85
C ARG A 387 -5.81 -14.39 -10.16
N SER A 388 -5.43 -13.93 -8.97
CA SER A 388 -4.40 -14.64 -8.17
C SER A 388 -5.02 -15.66 -7.23
N SER A 389 -4.22 -16.66 -6.81
CA SER A 389 -4.69 -17.68 -5.88
C SER A 389 -5.01 -17.12 -4.49
N ASP A 390 -4.28 -16.11 -4.03
CA ASP A 390 -4.52 -15.48 -2.72
C ASP A 390 -5.86 -14.74 -2.68
N GLN A 391 -6.19 -14.00 -3.75
CA GLN A 391 -7.44 -13.27 -3.86
C GLN A 391 -8.65 -14.20 -3.96
N LEU A 392 -8.58 -15.27 -4.74
CA LEU A 392 -9.67 -16.26 -4.79
C LEU A 392 -9.88 -16.94 -3.44
N SER A 393 -8.79 -17.19 -2.70
CA SER A 393 -8.90 -17.73 -1.34
C SER A 393 -9.57 -16.74 -0.39
N GLU A 394 -9.24 -15.45 -0.49
CA GLU A 394 -9.91 -14.39 0.27
C GLU A 394 -11.37 -14.23 -0.14
N GLU A 395 -11.71 -14.29 -1.44
CA GLU A 395 -13.08 -14.28 -1.98
C GLU A 395 -13.91 -15.48 -1.50
N MET A 396 -13.28 -16.65 -1.32
CA MET A 396 -13.95 -17.83 -0.79
C MET A 396 -14.18 -17.73 0.74
N VAL A 397 -13.20 -17.23 1.50
CA VAL A 397 -13.39 -16.98 2.95
C VAL A 397 -14.48 -15.94 3.17
N ALA A 398 -14.48 -14.91 2.34
CA ALA A 398 -15.50 -13.89 2.23
C ALA A 398 -16.89 -14.49 1.99
N PHE A 399 -17.01 -15.31 0.96
CA PHE A 399 -18.21 -16.05 0.62
C PHE A 399 -18.72 -16.90 1.80
N GLU A 400 -17.84 -17.69 2.43
CA GLU A 400 -18.23 -18.57 3.54
C GLU A 400 -18.75 -17.80 4.76
N ARG A 401 -18.18 -16.63 5.05
CA ARG A 401 -18.70 -15.75 6.11
C ARG A 401 -20.13 -15.31 5.81
N ILE A 402 -20.39 -14.81 4.59
CA ILE A 402 -21.73 -14.41 4.18
C ILE A 402 -22.70 -15.60 4.26
N ARG A 403 -22.30 -16.76 3.72
CA ARG A 403 -23.11 -17.99 3.76
C ARG A 403 -23.44 -18.43 5.18
N SER A 404 -22.50 -18.30 6.11
CA SER A 404 -22.72 -18.65 7.52
C SER A 404 -23.72 -17.73 8.21
N SER A 405 -23.76 -16.45 7.82
CA SER A 405 -24.73 -15.48 8.33
C SER A 405 -26.09 -15.57 7.63
N PHE A 406 -26.13 -16.03 6.38
CA PHE A 406 -27.35 -16.10 5.55
C PHE A 406 -27.47 -17.45 4.82
N PRO A 407 -27.88 -18.53 5.51
CA PRO A 407 -27.92 -19.89 4.94
C PRO A 407 -28.93 -20.05 3.79
N GLU A 408 -29.99 -19.24 3.78
CA GLU A 408 -31.06 -19.27 2.78
C GLU A 408 -30.73 -18.44 1.51
N ALA A 409 -29.62 -17.70 1.52
CA ALA A 409 -29.21 -16.87 0.40
C ALA A 409 -28.81 -17.71 -0.83
N LYS A 410 -29.33 -17.36 -2.02
CA LYS A 410 -28.98 -17.98 -3.31
C LYS A 410 -27.58 -17.55 -3.79
N LEU A 411 -26.58 -17.95 -3.02
CA LEU A 411 -25.16 -17.63 -3.24
C LEU A 411 -24.47 -18.58 -4.25
N ASP A 412 -25.20 -19.56 -4.78
CA ASP A 412 -24.65 -20.60 -5.65
C ASP A 412 -23.96 -20.07 -6.91
N ASP A 413 -24.46 -18.98 -7.49
CA ASP A 413 -23.86 -18.35 -8.67
C ASP A 413 -22.47 -17.76 -8.34
N ILE A 414 -22.36 -17.04 -7.23
CA ILE A 414 -21.09 -16.46 -6.76
C ILE A 414 -20.09 -17.58 -6.49
N ARG A 415 -20.50 -18.63 -5.77
CA ARG A 415 -19.65 -19.79 -5.48
C ARG A 415 -19.17 -20.48 -6.75
N SER A 416 -20.11 -20.82 -7.64
CA SER A 416 -19.80 -21.53 -8.88
C SER A 416 -18.78 -20.76 -9.70
N ARG A 417 -18.90 -19.44 -9.72
CA ARG A 417 -17.96 -18.57 -10.44
C ARG A 417 -16.59 -18.49 -9.80
N ILE A 418 -16.49 -18.42 -8.47
CA ILE A 418 -15.19 -18.49 -7.76
C ILE A 418 -14.50 -19.83 -8.06
N LEU A 419 -15.26 -20.92 -8.09
CA LEU A 419 -14.73 -22.25 -8.42
C LEU A 419 -14.30 -22.37 -9.89
N GLU A 420 -15.05 -21.78 -10.82
CA GLU A 420 -14.64 -21.67 -12.23
C GLU A 420 -13.33 -20.90 -12.39
N ASP A 421 -13.22 -19.72 -11.79
CA ASP A 421 -12.01 -18.90 -11.84
C ASP A 421 -10.81 -19.60 -11.17
N PHE A 422 -11.04 -20.34 -10.07
CA PHE A 422 -10.03 -21.18 -9.45
C PHE A 422 -9.54 -22.27 -10.40
N VAL A 423 -10.44 -22.99 -11.07
CA VAL A 423 -10.07 -24.03 -12.03
C VAL A 423 -9.34 -23.44 -13.23
N ASP A 424 -9.81 -22.32 -13.80
CA ASP A 424 -9.13 -21.57 -14.86
C ASP A 424 -7.68 -21.27 -14.47
N LEU A 425 -7.49 -20.76 -13.25
CA LEU A 425 -6.17 -20.39 -12.75
C LEU A 425 -5.29 -21.63 -12.51
N ALA A 426 -5.86 -22.68 -11.93
CA ALA A 426 -5.18 -23.94 -11.62
C ALA A 426 -4.70 -24.69 -12.86
N ILE A 427 -5.37 -24.50 -14.02
CA ILE A 427 -4.98 -25.09 -15.31
C ILE A 427 -4.15 -24.15 -16.19
N SER A 428 -4.06 -22.86 -15.84
CA SER A 428 -3.31 -21.85 -16.58
C SER A 428 -1.80 -22.00 -16.43
N ARG A 429 -1.03 -21.12 -17.11
CA ARG A 429 0.43 -21.01 -16.92
C ARG A 429 0.85 -20.67 -15.48
N GLN A 430 -0.08 -20.17 -14.66
CA GLN A 430 0.16 -19.87 -13.24
C GLN A 430 -0.13 -21.07 -12.31
N SER A 431 -0.37 -22.27 -12.84
CA SER A 431 -0.73 -23.44 -12.03
C SER A 431 0.22 -23.71 -10.86
N ALA A 432 1.53 -23.46 -11.02
CA ALA A 432 2.52 -23.69 -9.96
C ALA A 432 2.25 -22.86 -8.69
N THR A 433 1.84 -21.59 -8.85
CA THR A 433 1.57 -20.72 -7.69
C THR A 433 0.31 -21.17 -6.96
N VAL A 434 -0.72 -21.59 -7.71
CA VAL A 434 -1.97 -22.12 -7.15
C VAL A 434 -1.71 -23.37 -6.31
N TRP A 435 -1.08 -24.39 -6.89
CA TRP A 435 -0.90 -25.69 -6.24
C TRP A 435 0.08 -25.66 -5.05
N ARG A 436 0.98 -24.66 -5.00
CA ARG A 436 1.90 -24.45 -3.88
C ARG A 436 1.32 -23.58 -2.76
N ASN A 437 0.28 -22.80 -3.04
CA ASN A 437 -0.27 -21.88 -2.06
C ASN A 437 -1.15 -22.62 -1.05
N PRO A 438 -0.79 -22.67 0.25
CA PRO A 438 -1.56 -23.40 1.26
C PRO A 438 -2.97 -22.82 1.48
N LYS A 439 -3.21 -21.53 1.19
CA LYS A 439 -4.54 -20.90 1.31
C LYS A 439 -5.56 -21.45 0.31
N THR A 440 -5.12 -22.10 -0.77
CA THR A 440 -6.01 -22.72 -1.75
C THR A 440 -6.66 -24.01 -1.25
N THR A 441 -6.26 -24.51 -0.07
CA THR A 441 -6.86 -25.70 0.56
C THR A 441 -8.38 -25.55 0.69
N THR A 442 -8.86 -24.37 1.10
CA THR A 442 -10.31 -24.08 1.22
C THR A 442 -11.00 -24.13 -0.14
N LEU A 443 -10.40 -23.54 -1.18
CA LEU A 443 -10.93 -23.59 -2.55
C LEU A 443 -11.03 -25.01 -3.08
N VAL A 444 -10.03 -25.86 -2.80
CA VAL A 444 -10.05 -27.27 -3.20
C VAL A 444 -11.14 -28.05 -2.44
N GLN A 445 -11.36 -27.77 -1.16
CA GLN A 445 -12.45 -28.39 -0.39
C GLN A 445 -13.82 -28.00 -0.93
N GLU A 446 -14.01 -26.73 -1.22
CA GLU A 446 -15.26 -26.20 -1.79
C GLU A 446 -15.47 -26.69 -3.22
N LEU A 447 -14.41 -26.78 -4.03
CA LEU A 447 -14.46 -27.44 -5.33
C LEU A 447 -14.90 -28.89 -5.20
N PHE A 448 -14.40 -29.63 -4.20
CA PHE A 448 -14.88 -30.99 -3.99
C PHE A 448 -16.34 -31.02 -3.59
N ARG A 449 -16.78 -30.19 -2.64
CA ARG A 449 -18.16 -30.19 -2.17
C ARG A 449 -19.17 -29.77 -3.24
N PHE A 450 -18.84 -28.79 -4.07
CA PHE A 450 -19.82 -28.08 -4.91
C PHE A 450 -19.40 -27.94 -6.38
N GLY A 451 -18.23 -28.43 -6.76
CA GLY A 451 -17.76 -28.38 -8.15
C GLY A 451 -18.66 -29.18 -9.08
N SER A 452 -18.89 -28.63 -10.27
CA SER A 452 -19.63 -29.34 -11.32
C SER A 452 -18.76 -30.39 -12.01
N ASN A 453 -19.40 -31.40 -12.62
CA ASN A 453 -18.69 -32.41 -13.43
C ASN A 453 -17.82 -31.78 -14.53
N ALA A 454 -18.27 -30.66 -15.11
CA ALA A 454 -17.50 -29.91 -16.11
C ALA A 454 -16.17 -29.39 -15.55
N LEU A 455 -16.16 -28.84 -14.33
CA LEU A 455 -14.94 -28.38 -13.67
C LEU A 455 -13.95 -29.53 -13.43
N PHE A 456 -14.45 -30.69 -12.97
CA PHE A 456 -13.61 -31.87 -12.78
C PHE A 456 -13.03 -32.40 -14.08
N GLN A 457 -13.79 -32.44 -15.17
CA GLN A 457 -13.31 -32.85 -16.48
C GLN A 457 -12.20 -31.92 -17.01
N ARG A 458 -12.27 -30.61 -16.73
CA ARG A 458 -11.21 -29.66 -17.10
C ARG A 458 -9.92 -29.93 -16.33
N LEU A 459 -10.01 -30.14 -15.01
CA LEU A 459 -8.87 -30.53 -14.19
C LEU A 459 -8.28 -31.88 -14.61
N GLN A 460 -9.14 -32.82 -15.00
CA GLN A 460 -8.72 -34.11 -15.54
C GLN A 460 -7.90 -33.94 -16.83
N GLY A 461 -8.39 -33.11 -17.75
CA GLY A 461 -7.69 -32.75 -18.98
C GLY A 461 -6.33 -32.12 -18.70
N TRP A 462 -6.25 -31.20 -17.73
CA TRP A 462 -5.00 -30.61 -17.28
C TRP A 462 -4.04 -31.64 -16.68
N ALA A 463 -4.51 -32.49 -15.76
CA ALA A 463 -3.68 -33.47 -15.06
C ALA A 463 -2.98 -34.43 -16.04
N SER A 464 -3.63 -34.77 -17.16
CA SER A 464 -3.03 -35.60 -18.21
C SER A 464 -1.82 -34.96 -18.90
N LYS A 465 -1.77 -33.62 -18.94
CA LYS A 465 -0.74 -32.81 -19.62
C LYS A 465 0.28 -32.18 -18.65
N ALA A 466 -0.02 -32.15 -17.36
CA ALA A 466 0.82 -31.50 -16.34
C ALA A 466 2.20 -32.16 -16.18
N SER A 467 3.19 -31.34 -15.81
CA SER A 467 4.56 -31.82 -15.52
C SER A 467 4.63 -32.58 -14.19
N LEU A 468 5.72 -33.33 -14.00
CA LEU A 468 5.95 -34.09 -12.76
C LEU A 468 5.97 -33.19 -11.52
N ASP A 469 6.57 -32.00 -11.61
CA ASP A 469 6.68 -31.07 -10.48
C ASP A 469 5.31 -30.51 -10.09
N LEU A 470 4.51 -30.08 -11.06
CA LEU A 470 3.15 -29.59 -10.83
C LEU A 470 2.24 -30.67 -10.23
N LEU A 471 2.35 -31.91 -10.72
CA LEU A 471 1.59 -33.04 -10.17
C LEU A 471 2.06 -33.42 -8.76
N THR A 472 3.33 -33.18 -8.44
CA THR A 472 3.85 -33.38 -7.08
C THR A 472 3.24 -32.37 -6.12
N ASP A 473 3.22 -31.09 -6.50
CA ASP A 473 2.64 -30.01 -5.70
C ASP A 473 1.14 -30.21 -5.52
N ALA A 474 0.42 -30.46 -6.61
CA ALA A 474 -1.02 -30.77 -6.58
C ALA A 474 -1.31 -32.00 -5.72
N GLY A 475 -0.52 -33.07 -5.85
CA GLY A 475 -0.67 -34.29 -5.05
C GLY A 475 -0.44 -34.05 -3.55
N GLN A 476 0.44 -33.13 -3.16
CA GLN A 476 0.62 -32.75 -1.75
C GLN A 476 -0.58 -31.98 -1.21
N LEU A 477 -1.08 -31.00 -1.97
CA LEU A 477 -2.26 -30.23 -1.58
C LEU A 477 -3.52 -31.11 -1.46
N LEU A 478 -3.72 -32.01 -2.43
CA LEU A 478 -4.82 -32.98 -2.45
C LEU A 478 -4.78 -33.95 -1.26
N LYS A 479 -3.59 -34.31 -0.77
CA LYS A 479 -3.45 -35.13 0.44
C LYS A 479 -3.75 -34.37 1.72
N LYS A 480 -3.45 -33.07 1.76
CA LYS A 480 -3.73 -32.20 2.92
C LYS A 480 -5.21 -31.86 3.06
N THR A 481 -5.97 -31.90 1.96
CA THR A 481 -7.40 -31.57 1.96
C THR A 481 -8.22 -32.68 2.61
N ASN A 482 -8.53 -32.47 3.89
CA ASN A 482 -9.36 -33.38 4.68
C ASN A 482 -10.80 -33.38 4.14
N ALA A 483 -11.35 -34.58 3.95
CA ALA A 483 -12.58 -34.82 3.20
C ALA A 483 -13.85 -34.84 4.08
N LYS A 484 -13.78 -34.28 5.30
CA LYS A 484 -14.91 -34.38 6.25
C LYS A 484 -16.10 -33.57 5.71
N GLY A 485 -17.24 -34.26 5.53
CA GLY A 485 -18.51 -33.67 5.10
C GLY A 485 -18.73 -33.57 3.59
N LEU A 486 -18.10 -34.43 2.78
CA LEU A 486 -18.42 -34.54 1.34
C LEU A 486 -19.70 -35.37 1.11
N THR A 487 -20.51 -34.98 0.14
CA THR A 487 -21.67 -35.75 -0.33
C THR A 487 -21.24 -36.92 -1.22
N CYS A 488 -22.05 -37.96 -1.37
CA CYS A 488 -21.69 -39.17 -2.13
C CYS A 488 -21.19 -38.89 -3.56
N GLY A 489 -21.82 -37.96 -4.29
CA GLY A 489 -21.40 -37.57 -5.65
C GLY A 489 -20.04 -36.87 -5.68
N SER A 490 -19.77 -35.99 -4.72
CA SER A 490 -18.47 -35.32 -4.61
C SER A 490 -17.31 -36.24 -4.25
N ILE A 491 -17.59 -37.31 -3.49
CA ILE A 491 -16.58 -38.32 -3.12
C ILE A 491 -16.07 -39.03 -4.37
N GLN A 492 -16.97 -39.43 -5.27
CA GLN A 492 -16.59 -40.11 -6.51
C GLN A 492 -15.72 -39.20 -7.41
N ALA A 493 -16.11 -37.95 -7.61
CA ALA A 493 -15.34 -37.00 -8.42
C ALA A 493 -13.95 -36.70 -7.80
N LYS A 494 -13.89 -36.54 -6.48
CA LYS A 494 -12.62 -36.40 -5.74
C LYS A 494 -11.74 -37.61 -5.93
N ASP A 495 -12.26 -38.81 -5.69
CA ASP A 495 -11.48 -40.05 -5.77
C ASP A 495 -10.94 -40.27 -7.19
N VAL A 496 -11.74 -39.97 -8.21
CA VAL A 496 -11.31 -40.00 -9.62
C VAL A 496 -10.16 -39.02 -9.85
N LEU A 497 -10.30 -37.75 -9.46
CA LEU A 497 -9.26 -36.74 -9.67
C LEU A 497 -7.97 -37.09 -8.91
N VAL A 498 -8.08 -37.48 -7.63
CA VAL A 498 -6.95 -37.87 -6.79
C VAL A 498 -6.24 -39.09 -7.38
N LYS A 499 -6.99 -40.12 -7.75
CA LYS A 499 -6.45 -41.31 -8.41
C LYS A 499 -5.72 -40.95 -9.69
N MET A 500 -6.30 -40.09 -10.53
CA MET A 500 -5.69 -39.69 -11.79
C MET A 500 -4.41 -38.88 -11.63
N VAL A 501 -4.39 -37.88 -10.73
CA VAL A 501 -3.19 -37.09 -10.43
C VAL A 501 -2.09 -38.02 -9.91
N LEU A 502 -2.43 -38.93 -8.98
CA LEU A 502 -1.46 -39.87 -8.41
C LEU A 502 -0.96 -40.90 -9.42
N ASP A 503 -1.82 -41.43 -10.29
CA ASP A 503 -1.43 -42.43 -11.28
C ASP A 503 -0.59 -41.82 -12.40
N ARG A 504 -0.95 -40.62 -12.88
CA ARG A 504 -0.12 -39.87 -13.82
C ARG A 504 1.23 -39.48 -13.21
N TRP A 505 1.23 -39.04 -11.96
CA TRP A 505 2.46 -38.75 -11.21
C TRP A 505 3.35 -39.99 -11.09
N LYS A 506 2.79 -41.15 -10.72
CA LYS A 506 3.54 -42.43 -10.66
C LYS A 506 4.15 -42.78 -12.02
N LEU A 507 3.38 -42.66 -13.10
CA LEU A 507 3.85 -42.96 -14.47
C LEU A 507 5.02 -42.05 -14.87
N LEU A 508 4.88 -40.74 -14.71
CA LEU A 508 5.95 -39.78 -15.03
C LEU A 508 7.17 -39.96 -14.12
N LYS A 509 6.96 -40.24 -12.82
CA LYS A 509 8.05 -40.49 -11.89
C LYS A 509 8.81 -41.76 -12.26
N LEU A 510 8.10 -42.82 -12.67
CA LEU A 510 8.70 -44.06 -13.14
C LEU A 510 9.51 -43.85 -14.43
N ALA A 511 8.98 -43.08 -15.39
CA ALA A 511 9.70 -42.75 -16.63
C ALA A 511 10.98 -41.94 -16.35
N HIS A 512 10.90 -40.95 -15.47
CA HIS A 512 12.07 -40.18 -15.03
C HIS A 512 13.12 -41.07 -14.34
N LEU A 513 12.71 -41.94 -13.42
CA LEU A 513 13.62 -42.88 -12.75
C LEU A 513 14.27 -43.88 -13.71
N LYS A 514 13.53 -44.40 -14.70
CA LYS A 514 14.09 -45.27 -15.76
C LYS A 514 15.14 -44.54 -16.61
N THR A 515 14.89 -43.27 -16.93
CA THR A 515 15.86 -42.42 -17.65
C THR A 515 17.13 -42.23 -16.81
N GLN A 516 16.98 -41.91 -15.52
CA GLN A 516 18.10 -41.79 -14.60
C GLN A 516 18.87 -43.11 -14.44
N GLN A 517 18.16 -44.25 -14.37
CA GLN A 517 18.77 -45.58 -14.36
C GLN A 517 19.62 -45.83 -15.60
N ALA A 518 19.08 -45.54 -16.80
CA ALA A 518 19.78 -45.72 -18.06
C ALA A 518 21.04 -44.84 -18.14
N GLN A 519 20.97 -43.58 -17.69
CA GLN A 519 22.11 -42.67 -17.63
C GLN A 519 23.21 -43.18 -16.68
N LEU A 520 22.84 -43.65 -15.48
CA LEU A 520 23.80 -44.21 -14.52
C LEU A 520 24.43 -45.51 -15.05
N GLN A 521 23.64 -46.39 -15.68
CA GLN A 521 24.15 -47.61 -16.31
C GLN A 521 25.12 -47.30 -17.46
N LYS A 522 24.77 -46.34 -18.33
CA LYS A 522 25.65 -45.89 -19.41
C LYS A 522 26.96 -45.33 -18.85
N THR A 523 26.88 -44.54 -17.78
CA THR A 523 28.06 -43.95 -17.12
C THR A 523 28.96 -45.04 -16.53
N LEU A 524 28.39 -46.00 -15.80
CA LEU A 524 29.12 -47.13 -15.23
C LEU A 524 29.73 -48.04 -16.29
N TYR A 525 29.04 -48.25 -17.41
CA TYR A 525 29.54 -49.04 -18.54
C TYR A 525 30.71 -48.35 -19.24
N LEU A 526 30.59 -47.05 -19.54
CA LEU A 526 31.63 -46.28 -20.21
C LEU A 526 32.87 -46.07 -19.33
N GLN A 527 32.69 -45.86 -18.03
CA GLN A 527 33.79 -45.65 -17.10
C GLN A 527 34.46 -46.96 -16.67
N GLY A 528 33.69 -48.05 -16.61
CA GLY A 528 34.13 -49.31 -16.01
C GLY A 528 34.43 -49.18 -14.51
N ARG A 529 34.71 -50.30 -13.85
CA ARG A 529 35.34 -50.24 -12.53
C ARG A 529 36.80 -49.82 -12.75
N PRO A 530 37.30 -48.76 -12.10
CA PRO A 530 38.70 -48.38 -12.23
C PRO A 530 39.58 -49.55 -11.80
N ILE A 531 40.59 -49.88 -12.62
CA ILE A 531 41.60 -50.91 -12.30
C ILE A 531 42.84 -50.17 -11.83
N PHE A 532 43.32 -50.51 -10.63
CA PHE A 532 44.52 -49.91 -10.10
C PHE A 532 45.76 -50.42 -10.86
N SER A 533 46.64 -49.50 -11.28
CA SER A 533 47.95 -49.84 -11.83
C SER A 533 48.98 -48.80 -11.43
N TRP A 534 50.17 -49.27 -11.05
CA TRP A 534 51.32 -48.40 -10.87
C TRP A 534 51.94 -47.94 -12.19
N ARG A 535 51.61 -48.58 -13.32
CA ARG A 535 52.08 -48.15 -14.64
C ARG A 535 51.27 -46.96 -15.10
N MET A 536 51.98 -45.97 -15.64
CA MET A 536 51.39 -44.76 -16.21
C MET A 536 51.59 -44.73 -17.75
N PRO A 537 51.01 -45.68 -18.52
CA PRO A 537 51.30 -45.87 -19.95
C PRO A 537 50.99 -44.68 -20.86
N ARG A 538 50.23 -43.68 -20.37
CA ARG A 538 49.95 -42.44 -21.12
C ARG A 538 50.78 -41.26 -20.66
N ALA A 539 51.56 -41.39 -19.58
CA ALA A 539 52.40 -40.31 -19.09
C ALA A 539 53.49 -39.99 -20.14
N LYS A 540 53.61 -38.72 -20.54
CA LYS A 540 54.66 -38.27 -21.47
C LYS A 540 55.58 -37.31 -20.75
N THR A 541 56.87 -37.61 -20.72
CA THR A 541 57.89 -36.72 -20.16
C THR A 541 59.16 -36.76 -21.02
N PRO A 542 59.82 -35.61 -21.23
CA PRO A 542 61.08 -35.55 -21.97
C PRO A 542 62.25 -36.18 -21.21
N ASN A 543 62.12 -36.46 -19.90
CA ASN A 543 63.16 -37.12 -19.12
C ASN A 543 63.04 -38.65 -19.24
N ALA A 544 63.98 -39.32 -19.91
CA ALA A 544 63.96 -40.76 -20.15
C ALA A 544 63.91 -41.61 -18.86
N ALA A 545 64.62 -41.20 -17.79
CA ALA A 545 64.63 -41.91 -16.52
C ALA A 545 63.29 -41.76 -15.77
N LEU A 546 62.70 -40.56 -15.80
CA LEU A 546 61.35 -40.34 -15.28
C LEU A 546 60.32 -41.12 -16.09
N ASN A 547 60.46 -41.14 -17.42
CA ASN A 547 59.57 -41.88 -18.31
C ASN A 547 59.62 -43.38 -17.99
N ALA A 548 60.81 -43.95 -17.87
CA ALA A 548 60.99 -45.35 -17.48
C ALA A 548 60.39 -45.65 -16.10
N PHE A 549 60.58 -44.76 -15.11
CA PHE A 549 59.97 -44.92 -13.80
C PHE A 549 58.43 -44.91 -13.85
N LEU A 550 57.84 -43.91 -14.53
CA LEU A 550 56.39 -43.77 -14.67
C LEU A 550 55.74 -44.98 -15.37
N HIS A 551 56.42 -45.57 -16.35
CA HIS A 551 55.95 -46.77 -17.05
C HIS A 551 56.25 -48.09 -16.33
N SER A 552 57.07 -48.09 -15.28
CA SER A 552 57.39 -49.27 -14.49
C SER A 552 56.32 -49.61 -13.44
N ASP A 553 56.41 -50.79 -12.83
CA ASP A 553 55.58 -51.19 -11.68
C ASP A 553 56.11 -50.68 -10.34
N LYS A 554 57.23 -49.93 -10.33
CA LYS A 554 57.83 -49.41 -9.10
C LYS A 554 56.93 -48.32 -8.52
N ALA A 555 56.50 -48.52 -7.28
CA ALA A 555 55.65 -47.59 -6.52
C ALA A 555 56.46 -46.68 -5.57
N GLY A 556 57.60 -47.20 -5.08
CA GLY A 556 58.40 -46.55 -4.05
C GLY A 556 59.06 -45.24 -4.52
N PRO A 557 59.49 -44.40 -3.57
CA PRO A 557 60.21 -43.17 -3.85
C PRO A 557 61.43 -43.46 -4.72
N THR A 558 61.43 -42.95 -5.94
CA THR A 558 62.51 -43.20 -6.90
C THR A 558 63.23 -41.90 -7.18
N ARG A 559 64.56 -41.93 -6.95
CA ARG A 559 65.44 -40.82 -7.27
C ARG A 559 65.66 -40.78 -8.78
N VAL A 560 65.29 -39.67 -9.40
CA VAL A 560 65.47 -39.43 -10.83
C VAL A 560 66.39 -38.23 -11.00
N VAL A 561 67.54 -38.44 -11.63
CA VAL A 561 68.47 -37.35 -11.98
C VAL A 561 67.85 -36.54 -13.10
N VAL A 562 67.81 -35.21 -12.93
CA VAL A 562 67.23 -34.29 -13.93
C VAL A 562 68.37 -33.62 -14.68
N GLY A 563 68.42 -33.79 -16.00
CA GLY A 563 69.39 -33.09 -16.85
C GLY A 563 69.22 -31.57 -16.74
N GLY A 564 70.33 -30.82 -16.70
CA GLY A 564 70.33 -29.36 -16.55
C GLY A 564 70.42 -28.84 -15.12
N GLY A 565 70.76 -29.69 -14.14
CA GLY A 565 71.17 -29.29 -12.79
C GLY A 565 70.04 -28.81 -11.87
N ILE A 566 70.42 -28.13 -10.78
CA ILE A 566 69.52 -27.78 -9.66
C ILE A 566 68.31 -26.93 -10.06
N HIS A 567 68.46 -26.07 -11.07
CA HIS A 567 67.35 -25.25 -11.56
C HIS A 567 66.26 -26.12 -12.20
N ASN A 568 66.63 -27.14 -12.97
CA ASN A 568 65.67 -28.08 -13.56
C ASN A 568 65.07 -29.04 -12.52
N ALA A 569 65.85 -29.51 -11.55
CA ALA A 569 65.33 -30.34 -10.46
C ALA A 569 64.34 -29.59 -9.57
N ARG A 570 64.68 -28.36 -9.17
CA ARG A 570 63.77 -27.47 -8.44
C ARG A 570 62.55 -27.15 -9.27
N ARG A 571 62.70 -26.82 -10.54
CA ARG A 571 61.57 -26.54 -11.42
C ARG A 571 60.66 -27.76 -11.61
N LEU A 572 61.21 -28.97 -11.71
CA LEU A 572 60.41 -30.19 -11.80
C LEU A 572 59.67 -30.50 -10.47
N ALA A 573 60.26 -30.15 -9.32
CA ALA A 573 59.65 -30.31 -8.00
C ALA A 573 58.70 -29.16 -7.60
N SER A 574 58.97 -27.94 -8.05
CA SER A 574 58.19 -26.73 -7.77
C SER A 574 57.03 -26.58 -8.75
N ASN A 575 57.16 -27.10 -9.98
CA ASN A 575 56.11 -27.02 -10.99
C ASN A 575 55.07 -28.12 -10.82
N TYR A 576 54.46 -28.15 -9.64
CA TYR A 576 53.03 -28.38 -9.52
C TYR A 576 52.21 -27.25 -10.20
N PHE A 577 52.83 -26.18 -10.70
CA PHE A 577 52.26 -25.27 -11.69
C PHE A 577 53.30 -24.84 -12.74
N CYS A 578 52.90 -24.88 -14.01
CA CYS A 578 53.44 -24.16 -15.17
C CYS A 578 54.90 -24.40 -15.63
N TYR A 579 55.06 -25.35 -16.57
CA TYR A 579 55.86 -25.07 -17.77
C TYR A 579 54.89 -24.58 -18.86
N SER A 580 55.17 -23.42 -19.44
CA SER A 580 54.33 -22.70 -20.39
C SER A 580 53.83 -23.57 -21.55
N ALA A 581 52.54 -23.42 -21.88
CA ALA A 581 51.73 -24.03 -22.95
C ALA A 581 50.92 -25.29 -22.58
N SER A 582 49.63 -25.06 -22.27
CA SER A 582 48.46 -25.97 -22.31
C SER A 582 48.30 -27.09 -21.27
N LEU A 583 49.30 -27.43 -20.47
CA LEU A 583 49.23 -28.61 -19.60
C LEU A 583 49.52 -28.22 -18.13
N GLY A 584 48.54 -27.59 -17.48
CA GLY A 584 48.55 -27.35 -16.02
C GLY A 584 48.58 -28.67 -15.22
N PRO A 585 48.66 -28.63 -13.87
CA PRO A 585 48.65 -29.84 -13.01
C PRO A 585 47.50 -30.81 -13.32
N SER A 586 46.41 -30.29 -13.90
CA SER A 586 45.29 -31.06 -14.42
C SER A 586 45.61 -31.98 -15.59
N SER A 587 46.66 -31.77 -16.40
CA SER A 587 46.96 -32.60 -17.57
C SER A 587 47.61 -33.93 -17.24
N PHE A 588 48.60 -33.91 -16.35
CA PHE A 588 49.28 -35.12 -15.87
C PHE A 588 48.35 -35.97 -14.98
N LEU A 589 47.42 -35.31 -14.27
CA LEU A 589 46.34 -35.94 -13.49
C LEU A 589 45.08 -36.29 -14.31
N ARG A 590 44.92 -35.79 -15.54
CA ARG A 590 43.74 -36.07 -16.41
C ARG A 590 43.80 -37.44 -17.05
N ASP A 591 45.00 -38.01 -17.21
CA ASP A 591 45.21 -39.25 -17.96
C ASP A 591 45.26 -40.53 -17.13
N GLY A 592 44.92 -40.47 -15.84
CA GLY A 592 44.71 -41.68 -15.05
C GLY A 592 45.67 -41.95 -13.90
N TYR A 593 46.49 -40.98 -13.52
CA TYR A 593 47.67 -41.24 -12.70
C TYR A 593 47.93 -40.12 -11.70
N SER A 594 48.51 -40.44 -10.54
CA SER A 594 48.94 -39.46 -9.55
C SER A 594 50.34 -39.78 -9.01
N ALA A 595 51.17 -38.74 -8.85
CA ALA A 595 52.51 -38.84 -8.30
C ALA A 595 52.87 -37.56 -7.52
N SER A 596 53.66 -37.71 -6.46
CA SER A 596 54.30 -36.61 -5.73
C SER A 596 55.77 -36.51 -6.13
N ILE A 597 56.27 -35.28 -6.25
CA ILE A 597 57.66 -35.00 -6.64
C ILE A 597 58.26 -34.07 -5.58
N LYS A 598 59.41 -34.45 -5.01
CA LYS A 598 60.15 -33.64 -4.04
C LYS A 598 61.58 -33.44 -4.53
N SER A 599 62.12 -32.23 -4.44
CA SER A 599 63.54 -31.99 -4.74
C SER A 599 64.42 -32.65 -3.67
N THR A 600 65.53 -33.26 -4.06
CA THR A 600 66.59 -33.59 -3.09
C THR A 600 67.43 -32.35 -2.76
N GLN A 601 68.27 -32.42 -1.73
CA GLN A 601 69.24 -31.38 -1.38
C GLN A 601 70.50 -31.38 -2.28
N ASP A 602 70.50 -32.18 -3.35
CA ASP A 602 71.67 -32.28 -4.23
C ASP A 602 71.92 -30.96 -4.97
N THR A 603 73.19 -30.56 -5.04
CA THR A 603 73.65 -29.38 -5.77
C THR A 603 74.41 -29.76 -7.05
N GLY A 604 74.47 -28.83 -8.00
CA GLY A 604 75.26 -29.00 -9.23
C GLY A 604 74.60 -29.87 -10.32
N PRO A 605 75.39 -30.42 -11.26
CA PRO A 605 74.89 -31.16 -12.43
C PRO A 605 74.25 -32.52 -12.08
N ARG A 606 74.35 -32.96 -10.82
CA ARG A 606 73.75 -34.19 -10.30
C ARG A 606 72.45 -33.97 -9.52
N ALA A 607 71.85 -32.79 -9.63
CA ALA A 607 70.58 -32.53 -8.96
C ALA A 607 69.50 -33.55 -9.36
N SER A 608 68.75 -34.03 -8.37
CA SER A 608 67.75 -35.07 -8.57
C SER A 608 66.43 -34.72 -7.90
N VAL A 609 65.38 -35.44 -8.29
CA VAL A 609 64.08 -35.40 -7.63
C VAL A 609 63.73 -36.78 -7.11
N ILE A 610 62.95 -36.83 -6.04
CA ILE A 610 62.30 -38.04 -5.55
C ILE A 610 60.87 -38.01 -6.08
N VAL A 611 60.54 -38.95 -6.97
CA VAL A 611 59.19 -39.14 -7.48
C VAL A 611 58.57 -40.35 -6.79
N THR A 612 57.38 -40.17 -6.21
CA THR A 612 56.60 -41.22 -5.55
C THR A 612 55.23 -41.28 -6.19
N LYS A 613 54.86 -42.42 -6.77
CA LYS A 613 53.50 -42.63 -7.31
C LYS A 613 52.50 -42.68 -6.15
N THR A 614 51.30 -42.12 -6.31
CA THR A 614 50.26 -42.13 -5.28
C THR A 614 49.02 -42.87 -5.77
N THR A 615 48.10 -43.19 -4.85
CA THR A 615 46.82 -43.85 -5.15
C THR A 615 45.66 -42.87 -5.27
N ASP A 616 45.90 -41.56 -5.11
CA ASP A 616 44.88 -40.53 -4.95
C ASP A 616 43.89 -40.48 -6.12
N TRP A 617 44.38 -40.46 -7.36
CA TRP A 617 43.50 -40.46 -8.53
C TRP A 617 42.62 -41.72 -8.60
N TYR A 618 43.20 -42.89 -8.30
CA TYR A 618 42.47 -44.15 -8.27
C TYR A 618 41.38 -44.14 -7.20
N ASN A 619 41.70 -43.67 -5.99
CA ASN A 619 40.75 -43.55 -4.89
C ASN A 619 39.60 -42.61 -5.24
N ASP A 620 39.87 -41.48 -5.89
CA ASP A 620 38.83 -40.54 -6.35
C ASP A 620 37.91 -41.14 -7.40
N GLN A 621 38.45 -41.87 -8.39
CA GLN A 621 37.64 -42.55 -9.39
C GLN A 621 36.84 -43.71 -8.79
N LEU A 622 37.45 -44.47 -7.87
CA LEU A 622 36.79 -45.55 -7.16
C LEU A 622 35.61 -45.00 -6.34
N ALA A 623 35.81 -43.89 -5.60
CA ALA A 623 34.76 -43.23 -4.85
C ALA A 623 33.60 -42.75 -5.74
N LYS A 624 33.91 -42.15 -6.91
CA LYS A 624 32.88 -41.76 -7.91
C LYS A 624 32.12 -42.96 -8.46
N TYR A 625 32.83 -44.04 -8.80
CA TYR A 625 32.23 -45.28 -9.27
C TYR A 625 31.31 -45.88 -8.20
N GLU A 626 31.77 -46.00 -6.95
CA GLU A 626 30.99 -46.51 -5.82
C GLU A 626 29.74 -45.66 -5.54
N ALA A 627 29.87 -44.33 -5.61
CA ALA A 627 28.73 -43.41 -5.50
C ALA A 627 27.70 -43.65 -6.61
N ASN A 628 28.13 -43.84 -7.86
CA ASN A 628 27.25 -44.16 -8.99
C ASN A 628 26.58 -45.54 -8.85
N VAL A 629 27.30 -46.55 -8.35
CA VAL A 629 26.74 -47.88 -8.06
C VAL A 629 25.68 -47.78 -6.97
N LYS A 630 25.96 -47.05 -5.89
CA LYS A 630 25.00 -46.81 -4.81
C LYS A 630 23.75 -46.07 -5.32
N ALA A 631 23.93 -44.98 -6.06
CA ALA A 631 22.83 -44.23 -6.67
C ALA A 631 21.98 -45.11 -7.62
N LEU A 632 22.62 -45.98 -8.42
CA LEU A 632 21.90 -46.93 -9.26
C LEU A 632 21.08 -47.93 -8.43
N GLY A 633 21.62 -48.41 -7.31
CA GLY A 633 20.91 -49.26 -6.35
C GLY A 633 19.65 -48.57 -5.79
N GLU A 634 19.78 -47.31 -5.37
CA GLU A 634 18.66 -46.50 -4.85
C GLU A 634 17.59 -46.22 -5.92
N VAL A 635 18.00 -45.91 -7.16
CA VAL A 635 17.07 -45.70 -8.28
C VAL A 635 16.32 -46.98 -8.59
N LYS A 636 17.00 -48.14 -8.65
CA LYS A 636 16.35 -49.45 -8.84
C LYS A 636 15.37 -49.77 -7.72
N ALA A 637 15.71 -49.49 -6.46
CA ALA A 637 14.81 -49.67 -5.33
C ALA A 637 13.56 -48.77 -5.44
N LYS A 638 13.72 -47.50 -5.83
CA LYS A 638 12.61 -46.58 -6.12
C LYS A 638 11.74 -47.08 -7.27
N ILE A 639 12.34 -47.57 -8.38
CA ILE A 639 11.60 -48.15 -9.51
C ILE A 639 10.77 -49.36 -9.06
N ARG A 640 11.31 -50.24 -8.21
CA ARG A 640 10.53 -51.36 -7.63
C ARG A 640 9.37 -50.86 -6.80
N LYS A 641 9.58 -49.85 -5.94
CA LYS A 641 8.55 -49.25 -5.10
C LYS A 641 7.40 -48.64 -5.92
N TYR A 642 7.70 -47.96 -7.03
CA TYR A 642 6.68 -47.32 -7.88
C TYR A 642 6.10 -48.25 -8.95
N GLY A 643 6.85 -49.24 -9.42
CA GLY A 643 6.44 -50.18 -10.46
C GLY A 643 5.70 -51.43 -9.95
N GLY A 644 5.91 -51.82 -8.68
CA GLY A 644 5.35 -53.04 -8.09
C GLY A 644 3.83 -53.02 -7.85
N GLY A 645 3.13 -51.93 -8.17
CA GLY A 645 1.69 -51.81 -8.05
C GLY A 645 0.90 -51.98 -9.35
N VAL A 646 1.57 -52.05 -10.51
CA VAL A 646 0.88 -52.36 -11.77
C VAL A 646 0.94 -53.88 -11.93
N GLN A 647 -0.05 -54.57 -11.36
CA GLN A 647 -0.30 -55.96 -11.76
C GLN A 647 -0.40 -55.99 -13.28
N ALA A 648 0.58 -56.64 -13.93
CA ALA A 648 0.42 -57.02 -15.32
C ALA A 648 -0.94 -57.75 -15.41
N PRO A 649 -1.81 -57.42 -16.39
CA PRO A 649 -3.10 -58.08 -16.52
C PRO A 649 -2.84 -59.58 -16.49
N ALA A 650 -3.46 -60.26 -15.51
CA ALA A 650 -3.22 -61.67 -15.25
C ALA A 650 -3.25 -62.40 -16.59
N SER A 651 -2.10 -62.89 -17.04
CA SER A 651 -2.05 -63.78 -18.18
C SER A 651 -2.98 -64.91 -17.81
N LYS A 652 -4.12 -65.01 -18.49
CA LYS A 652 -5.04 -66.14 -18.38
C LYS A 652 -4.26 -67.39 -18.75
N ARG A 653 -3.55 -67.99 -17.80
CA ARG A 653 -3.10 -69.37 -17.91
C ARG A 653 -4.39 -70.18 -17.88
N ALA A 654 -4.69 -70.82 -19.00
CA ALA A 654 -5.73 -71.81 -19.09
C ALA A 654 -5.44 -72.88 -18.03
N THR A 655 -6.30 -72.96 -17.02
CA THR A 655 -6.31 -74.06 -16.05
C THR A 655 -6.81 -75.29 -16.78
N VAL A 656 -5.90 -76.17 -17.18
CA VAL A 656 -6.25 -77.54 -17.57
C VAL A 656 -6.65 -78.27 -16.28
N GLN A 657 -7.93 -78.59 -16.14
CA GLN A 657 -8.40 -79.53 -15.12
C GLN A 657 -7.94 -80.94 -15.52
N THR A 658 -6.99 -81.50 -14.78
CA THR A 658 -6.75 -82.95 -14.77
C THR A 658 -7.45 -83.53 -13.53
N HIS A 659 -8.44 -84.39 -13.77
CA HIS A 659 -9.07 -85.22 -12.75
C HIS A 659 -8.04 -86.12 -12.05
N GLY A 660 -8.15 -86.19 -10.72
CA GLY A 660 -7.33 -87.04 -9.87
C GLY A 660 -7.71 -88.51 -9.95
N GLY A 661 -6.69 -89.36 -9.83
CA GLY A 661 -6.78 -90.78 -9.55
C GLY A 661 -5.61 -91.18 -8.65
N ASP A 662 -5.92 -91.68 -7.46
CA ASP A 662 -5.03 -92.15 -6.41
C ASP A 662 -4.23 -93.39 -6.81
N VAL A 663 -2.91 -93.43 -6.53
CA VAL A 663 -2.11 -94.64 -6.15
C VAL A 663 -0.82 -94.17 -5.42
N PRO A 664 -0.36 -94.83 -4.33
CA PRO A 664 0.75 -94.36 -3.48
C PRO A 664 2.15 -94.93 -3.86
N ALA A 665 3.20 -94.18 -3.47
CA ALA A 665 4.63 -94.48 -3.12
C ALA A 665 5.36 -95.77 -3.63
N PRO A 666 6.72 -95.89 -3.70
CA PRO A 666 7.77 -95.13 -2.99
C PRO A 666 9.13 -94.91 -3.73
N ALA A 667 10.10 -94.35 -2.98
CA ALA A 667 11.54 -94.69 -2.95
C ALA A 667 12.56 -94.14 -3.98
N SER A 668 13.43 -93.26 -3.45
CA SER A 668 14.91 -93.45 -3.35
C SER A 668 15.88 -92.68 -4.27
N LYS A 669 17.01 -92.36 -3.61
CA LYS A 669 18.41 -92.18 -4.08
C LYS A 669 18.95 -90.77 -4.35
N ARG A 670 19.75 -90.35 -3.35
CA ARG A 670 21.10 -89.74 -3.41
C ARG A 670 21.74 -89.68 -4.81
N ALA A 671 22.34 -88.53 -5.14
CA ALA A 671 23.76 -88.43 -5.50
C ALA A 671 24.26 -86.96 -5.49
N ARG A 672 25.46 -86.78 -4.94
CA ARG A 672 26.33 -85.58 -5.06
C ARG A 672 26.79 -85.39 -6.51
N LYS A 673 27.02 -84.14 -6.93
CA LYS A 673 28.25 -83.75 -7.64
C LYS A 673 28.44 -82.22 -7.66
N GLU A 674 29.68 -81.84 -7.41
CA GLU A 674 30.31 -80.51 -7.47
C GLU A 674 30.46 -80.01 -8.92
N PRO A 675 30.87 -78.74 -9.13
CA PRO A 675 30.47 -77.94 -10.28
C PRO A 675 31.45 -77.98 -11.46
N ASP A 676 30.89 -77.89 -12.66
CA ASP A 676 31.62 -77.68 -13.90
C ASP A 676 31.87 -76.20 -14.20
N VAL A 677 33.07 -76.00 -14.71
CA VAL A 677 33.71 -74.81 -15.26
C VAL A 677 32.97 -74.31 -16.50
N ILE A 678 32.77 -72.99 -16.61
CA ILE A 678 32.37 -72.34 -17.87
C ILE A 678 33.55 -71.54 -18.41
N VAL A 679 34.04 -71.98 -19.57
CA VAL A 679 34.93 -71.25 -20.48
C VAL A 679 34.06 -70.36 -21.37
N LEU A 680 34.40 -69.08 -21.48
CA LEU A 680 33.79 -68.15 -22.43
C LEU A 680 34.76 -67.95 -23.61
N VAL A 681 34.20 -68.10 -24.81
CA VAL A 681 34.75 -67.67 -26.11
C VAL A 681 34.69 -66.15 -26.22
#